data_AF-A0AAV9G8G4-F1
#
_entry.id   AF-A0AAV9G8G4-F1
#
_cell.length_a   1.000
_cell.length_b   1.000
_cell.length_c   1.000
_cell.angle_alpha   90.00
_cell.angle_beta   90.00
_cell.angle_gamma   90.00
#
_symmetry.space_group_name_H-M   'P 1'
#
loop_
_entity.id
_entity.type
_entity.pdbx_description
1 polymer ?
#
loop_
_entity_poly.entity_id
_entity_poly.type
_entity_poly.pdbx_seq_one_letter_code
_entity_poly.pdbx_strand_id
1 'polypeptide(L)'
;MSPVVINGNIWHPDNPAQGPAIFATDPPAEDKTSYILLETAGPVSAERRAVLEQKGAIILERKGDCVYLCRYDPPSLAPLKDDLGNFVVDAHVYHPACVIGSDLKKGADELGEHFEVTLGLHPDVSGEAAYIDVAREVQSVAGIPDSDIIISEGRILAKVPTSKVAAIAKVDRVHAINKLNEATLHIDVACRIMKAHQPLGQTNEIFKGEGETVCVVDSGFDTGDMKKYHEAFGNRLVGLNAIGRKNPWNADDPTGHGTHVAGCAVGSGKHPKFGPLEAPASKATLYVQSTSREGGGLAVPSSGLVSWAALLNPPPAAGHENLKPYISTNSWGTSGLLSNYTSQVKDLDSYLFGNQDLTVLFSAGNEGTPDPSTGLLPGREKNANRILEGPLCEEAMAKNVITVGSCESQRPREKLSWNASHTNYETWGHFMGPVVSRNHPVIRDDDTANDPEGLAATSSRGPPPGTRRIKPDVVAPGTRILSAQSSHLKLPAGEVFREVDGMSHGPKWWFATGTSMATPLVAGCCAVIRGALRSTKGRNYAQPSAALIRAILINGAVRMKGQYKRFNIKDEFGPVEDAPNPHSGFGRVNLDNSLLHIVSRPGSGIGDFRDVKGTSAIPTHGKNPYDVTVKVPTSAAGKSLTLKVTLAWTDYPAETLQNDLNLIVQGPGGAGVRHGNMGDGTGLDRENNVEQVKWKGVQEGNYTIRVMPYDVQFGPQPFALAWRVYESDDL
;
A
#
# COMPACT_ATOMS: atom_id res chain seq x y z
N MET A 1 -7.62 -7.83 -43.92
CA MET A 1 -7.33 -8.41 -42.60
C MET A 1 -7.78 -7.52 -41.47
N SER A 2 -8.52 -8.07 -40.50
CA SER A 2 -8.97 -7.32 -39.31
C SER A 2 -7.77 -6.79 -38.50
N PRO A 3 -7.85 -5.60 -37.88
CA PRO A 3 -6.76 -5.08 -37.05
C PRO A 3 -6.43 -6.02 -35.90
N VAL A 4 -5.14 -6.34 -35.73
CA VAL A 4 -4.65 -7.17 -34.62
C VAL A 4 -3.66 -6.41 -33.75
N VAL A 5 -3.64 -6.70 -32.45
CA VAL A 5 -2.70 -6.09 -31.51
C VAL A 5 -1.49 -7.01 -31.34
N ILE A 6 -0.30 -6.53 -31.71
CA ILE A 6 0.96 -7.26 -31.63
C ILE A 6 1.97 -6.42 -30.85
N ASN A 7 2.42 -6.93 -29.70
CA ASN A 7 3.32 -6.22 -28.77
C ASN A 7 2.84 -4.78 -28.44
N GLY A 8 1.52 -4.62 -28.28
CA GLY A 8 0.87 -3.34 -28.01
C GLY A 8 0.68 -2.42 -29.23
N ASN A 9 1.12 -2.83 -30.42
CA ASN A 9 0.89 -2.12 -31.67
C ASN A 9 -0.40 -2.60 -32.34
N ILE A 10 -1.23 -1.67 -32.83
CA ILE A 10 -2.32 -2.02 -33.75
C ILE A 10 -1.72 -2.19 -35.14
N TRP A 11 -1.88 -3.37 -35.73
CA TRP A 11 -1.39 -3.67 -37.08
C TRP A 11 -2.55 -3.96 -38.03
N HIS A 12 -2.44 -3.41 -39.24
CA HIS A 12 -3.35 -3.62 -40.35
C HIS A 12 -2.54 -3.60 -41.66
N PRO A 13 -2.86 -4.42 -42.68
CA PRO A 13 -2.09 -4.46 -43.94
C PRO A 13 -2.06 -3.12 -44.67
N ASP A 14 -3.17 -2.39 -44.66
CA ASP A 14 -3.29 -1.08 -45.32
C ASP A 14 -2.70 0.08 -44.50
N ASN A 15 -2.27 -0.19 -43.26
CA ASN A 15 -1.68 0.80 -42.37
C ASN A 15 -0.69 0.12 -41.41
N PRO A 16 0.49 -0.30 -41.93
CA PRO A 16 1.49 -0.98 -41.11
C PRO A 16 1.99 -0.01 -40.02
N ALA A 17 1.58 -0.27 -38.78
CA ALA A 17 1.90 0.39 -37.51
C ALA A 17 2.75 1.70 -37.57
N GLN A 18 2.12 2.83 -37.24
CA GLN A 18 2.79 4.13 -37.06
C GLN A 18 3.75 4.13 -35.86
N GLY A 19 4.96 4.64 -36.08
CA GLY A 19 5.99 4.85 -35.07
C GLY A 19 6.98 5.93 -35.52
N PRO A 20 7.83 6.43 -34.62
CA PRO A 20 8.82 7.45 -34.98
C PRO A 20 9.80 6.93 -36.04
N ALA A 21 10.26 7.82 -36.94
CA ALA A 21 11.05 7.47 -38.12
C ALA A 21 12.31 6.63 -37.80
N ILE A 22 12.87 6.80 -36.60
CA ILE A 22 14.04 6.05 -36.11
C ILE A 22 13.81 4.53 -35.99
N PHE A 23 12.55 4.10 -35.92
CA PHE A 23 12.14 2.69 -35.82
C PHE A 23 11.38 2.19 -37.04
N ALA A 24 11.34 2.98 -38.13
CA ALA A 24 10.71 2.59 -39.37
C ALA A 24 11.42 1.36 -39.98
N THR A 25 10.64 0.39 -40.45
CA THR A 25 11.13 -0.83 -41.07
C THR A 25 10.22 -1.19 -42.24
N ASP A 26 10.80 -1.66 -43.33
CA ASP A 26 10.05 -2.27 -44.43
C ASP A 26 9.76 -3.75 -44.12
N PRO A 27 8.67 -4.32 -44.65
CA PRO A 27 8.42 -5.75 -44.57
C PRO A 27 9.53 -6.53 -45.30
N PRO A 28 9.96 -7.70 -44.79
CA PRO A 28 10.85 -8.58 -45.53
C PRO A 28 10.15 -9.13 -46.79
N ALA A 29 10.95 -9.50 -47.79
CA ALA A 29 10.44 -10.29 -48.90
C ALA A 29 9.96 -11.67 -48.39
N GLU A 30 8.97 -12.26 -49.08
CA GLU A 30 8.37 -13.55 -48.67
C GLU A 30 9.41 -14.67 -48.54
N ASP A 31 10.51 -14.64 -49.31
CA ASP A 31 11.59 -15.62 -49.27
C ASP A 31 12.65 -15.35 -48.18
N LYS A 32 12.47 -14.31 -47.35
CA LYS A 32 13.40 -13.89 -46.28
C LYS A 32 12.85 -14.03 -44.88
N THR A 33 11.65 -14.57 -44.70
CA THR A 33 11.04 -14.80 -43.39
C THR A 33 10.35 -16.14 -43.34
N SER A 34 10.42 -16.79 -42.19
CA SER A 34 9.65 -17.99 -41.90
C SER A 34 8.33 -17.69 -41.18
N TYR A 35 7.99 -16.42 -40.90
CA TYR A 35 6.86 -16.08 -40.03
C TYR A 35 5.82 -15.19 -40.72
N ILE A 36 4.56 -15.60 -40.63
CA ILE A 36 3.44 -14.96 -41.31
C ILE A 36 2.24 -14.77 -40.38
N LEU A 37 1.40 -13.79 -40.69
CA LEU A 37 0.04 -13.65 -40.17
C LEU A 37 -0.94 -14.21 -41.19
N LEU A 38 -1.73 -15.19 -40.78
CA LEU A 38 -2.73 -15.87 -41.59
C LEU A 38 -4.14 -15.51 -41.07
N GLU A 39 -5.00 -14.96 -41.92
CA GLU A 39 -6.40 -14.72 -41.62
C GLU A 39 -7.27 -15.77 -42.29
N THR A 40 -8.28 -16.22 -41.57
CA THR A 40 -9.21 -17.26 -42.03
C THR A 40 -10.65 -16.76 -41.92
N ALA A 41 -11.55 -17.35 -42.70
CA ALA A 41 -12.96 -16.94 -42.75
C ALA A 41 -13.75 -17.33 -41.49
N GLY A 42 -13.13 -18.11 -40.60
CA GLY A 42 -13.70 -18.59 -39.34
C GLY A 42 -12.66 -19.41 -38.57
N PRO A 43 -12.93 -19.82 -37.32
CA PRO A 43 -11.97 -20.58 -36.52
C PRO A 43 -11.43 -21.82 -37.27
N VAL A 44 -10.13 -22.07 -37.14
CA VAL A 44 -9.47 -23.23 -37.75
C VAL A 44 -9.90 -24.50 -37.02
N SER A 45 -10.65 -25.37 -37.70
CA SER A 45 -10.99 -26.72 -37.22
C SER A 45 -9.79 -27.66 -37.29
N ALA A 46 -9.90 -28.86 -36.70
CA ALA A 46 -8.85 -29.87 -36.75
C ALA A 46 -8.51 -30.28 -38.21
N GLU A 47 -9.53 -30.41 -39.07
CA GLU A 47 -9.36 -30.75 -40.48
C GLU A 47 -8.66 -29.63 -41.25
N ARG A 48 -9.06 -28.38 -41.02
CA ARG A 48 -8.42 -27.20 -41.65
C ARG A 48 -6.97 -27.03 -41.19
N ARG A 49 -6.68 -27.32 -39.92
CA ARG A 49 -5.32 -27.31 -39.39
C ARG A 49 -4.43 -28.32 -40.11
N ALA A 50 -4.91 -29.54 -40.31
CA ALA A 50 -4.17 -30.57 -41.04
C ALA A 50 -3.89 -30.15 -42.50
N VAL A 51 -4.83 -29.46 -43.15
CA VAL A 51 -4.63 -28.91 -44.50
C VAL A 51 -3.58 -27.79 -44.53
N LEU A 52 -3.60 -26.88 -43.57
CA LEU A 52 -2.57 -25.83 -43.44
C LEU A 52 -1.18 -26.45 -43.22
N GLU A 53 -1.07 -27.45 -42.35
CA GLU A 53 0.18 -28.16 -42.07
C GLU A 53 0.69 -28.93 -43.31
N GLN A 54 -0.20 -29.53 -44.12
CA GLN A 54 0.18 -30.16 -45.41
C GLN A 54 0.71 -29.14 -46.42
N LYS A 55 0.25 -27.90 -46.36
CA LYS A 55 0.77 -26.78 -47.17
C LYS A 55 2.01 -26.13 -46.55
N GLY A 56 2.49 -26.61 -45.41
CA GLY A 56 3.68 -26.12 -44.73
C GLY A 56 3.44 -24.93 -43.78
N ALA A 57 2.18 -24.55 -43.53
CA ALA A 57 1.83 -23.50 -42.58
C ALA A 57 1.51 -24.11 -41.20
N ILE A 58 2.40 -23.91 -40.23
CA ILE A 58 2.27 -24.40 -38.86
C ILE A 58 1.80 -23.27 -37.95
N ILE A 59 0.61 -23.39 -37.37
CA ILE A 59 0.08 -22.39 -36.44
C ILE A 59 0.88 -22.43 -35.13
N LEU A 60 1.50 -21.29 -34.80
CA LEU A 60 2.25 -21.09 -33.56
C LEU A 60 1.39 -20.44 -32.47
N GLU A 61 0.60 -19.43 -32.84
CA GLU A 61 -0.18 -18.63 -31.89
C GLU A 61 -1.42 -18.02 -32.56
N ARG A 62 -2.52 -17.86 -31.83
CA ARG A 62 -3.68 -17.08 -32.29
C ARG A 62 -3.50 -15.62 -31.86
N LYS A 63 -3.56 -14.67 -32.81
CA LYS A 63 -3.35 -13.22 -32.59
C LYS A 63 -4.63 -12.39 -32.56
N GLY A 64 -5.75 -12.93 -33.04
CA GLY A 64 -7.05 -12.25 -33.05
C GLY A 64 -8.19 -13.18 -33.45
N ASP A 65 -9.35 -12.61 -33.73
CA ASP A 65 -10.47 -13.36 -34.30
C ASP A 65 -10.10 -13.85 -35.70
N CYS A 66 -9.89 -15.17 -35.79
CA CYS A 66 -9.51 -15.87 -37.01
C CYS A 66 -8.16 -15.45 -37.64
N VAL A 67 -7.30 -14.76 -36.88
CA VAL A 67 -5.92 -14.40 -37.29
C VAL A 67 -4.90 -15.17 -36.46
N TYR A 68 -3.92 -15.78 -37.15
CA TYR A 68 -2.95 -16.71 -36.58
C TYR A 68 -1.52 -16.35 -37.00
N LEU A 69 -0.59 -16.33 -36.04
CA LEU A 69 0.84 -16.35 -36.31
C LEU A 69 1.24 -17.78 -36.69
N CYS A 70 1.83 -17.93 -37.87
CA CYS A 70 2.26 -19.22 -38.38
C CYS A 70 3.74 -19.19 -38.76
N ARG A 71 4.38 -20.36 -38.64
CA ARG A 71 5.62 -20.64 -39.36
C ARG A 71 5.27 -21.14 -40.76
N TYR A 72 5.94 -20.61 -41.77
CA TYR A 72 5.77 -20.96 -43.17
C TYR A 72 7.09 -20.69 -43.92
N ASP A 73 7.81 -21.77 -44.22
CA ASP A 73 9.12 -21.75 -44.89
C ASP A 73 9.09 -21.67 -46.44
N PRO A 74 7.97 -21.95 -47.17
CA PRO A 74 7.95 -21.80 -48.63
C PRO A 74 8.14 -20.33 -49.08
N PRO A 75 8.76 -20.11 -50.26
CA PRO A 75 9.21 -18.77 -50.69
C PRO A 75 8.08 -17.86 -51.21
N SER A 76 6.83 -18.32 -51.19
CA SER A 76 5.69 -17.49 -51.58
C SER A 76 4.43 -17.83 -50.82
N LEU A 77 3.65 -16.80 -50.50
CA LEU A 77 2.33 -16.89 -49.86
C LEU A 77 1.21 -17.29 -50.83
N ALA A 78 1.46 -17.27 -52.16
CA ALA A 78 0.47 -17.61 -53.18
C ALA A 78 -0.21 -18.98 -52.95
N PRO A 79 0.48 -20.07 -52.58
CA PRO A 79 -0.16 -21.36 -52.30
C PRO A 79 -1.15 -21.33 -51.13
N LEU A 80 -0.98 -20.43 -50.16
CA LEU A 80 -1.93 -20.27 -49.06
C LEU A 80 -3.16 -19.46 -49.49
N LYS A 81 -2.98 -18.46 -50.38
CA LYS A 81 -4.07 -17.60 -50.86
C LYS A 81 -4.88 -18.26 -51.98
N ASP A 82 -4.20 -18.88 -52.94
CA ASP A 82 -4.80 -19.39 -54.17
C ASP A 82 -5.42 -20.78 -53.95
N ASP A 83 -4.71 -21.70 -53.28
CA ASP A 83 -5.17 -23.08 -53.11
C ASP A 83 -6.16 -23.24 -51.95
N LEU A 84 -6.08 -22.36 -50.94
CA LEU A 84 -6.90 -22.42 -49.71
C LEU A 84 -7.87 -21.24 -49.57
N GLY A 85 -8.11 -20.47 -50.64
CA GLY A 85 -8.99 -19.30 -50.65
C GLY A 85 -10.46 -19.57 -50.26
N ASN A 86 -10.84 -20.84 -50.08
CA ASN A 86 -12.14 -21.24 -49.53
C ASN A 86 -12.23 -21.07 -48.00
N PHE A 87 -11.12 -20.96 -47.27
CA PHE A 87 -11.13 -20.66 -45.84
C PHE A 87 -9.98 -19.76 -45.35
N VAL A 88 -8.90 -19.60 -46.13
CA VAL A 88 -7.88 -18.56 -45.92
C VAL A 88 -8.38 -17.28 -46.60
N VAL A 89 -8.52 -16.22 -45.81
CA VAL A 89 -8.96 -14.90 -46.29
C VAL A 89 -7.76 -14.11 -46.79
N ASP A 90 -6.63 -14.16 -46.06
CA ASP A 90 -5.41 -13.48 -46.46
C ASP A 90 -4.18 -14.01 -45.70
N ALA A 91 -2.99 -13.71 -46.20
CA ALA A 91 -1.71 -14.02 -45.57
C ALA A 91 -0.70 -12.88 -45.77
N HIS A 92 0.02 -12.51 -44.72
CA HIS A 92 1.02 -11.43 -44.75
C HIS A 92 2.29 -11.85 -44.01
N VAL A 93 3.44 -11.34 -44.44
CA VAL A 93 4.69 -11.50 -43.67
C VAL A 93 4.55 -10.83 -42.30
N TYR A 94 5.15 -11.43 -41.26
CA TYR A 94 5.16 -10.85 -39.92
C TYR A 94 6.06 -9.61 -39.91
N HIS A 95 5.46 -8.43 -39.78
CA HIS A 95 6.15 -7.18 -40.05
C HIS A 95 7.12 -6.78 -38.91
N PRO A 96 8.39 -6.42 -39.18
CA PRO A 96 9.37 -6.03 -38.16
C PRO A 96 8.93 -4.88 -37.24
N ALA A 97 8.17 -3.90 -37.77
CA ALA A 97 7.56 -2.85 -36.94
C ALA A 97 6.66 -3.38 -35.81
N CYS A 98 6.10 -4.59 -35.92
CA CYS A 98 5.32 -5.23 -34.86
C CYS A 98 6.19 -5.90 -33.80
N VAL A 99 7.45 -6.22 -34.13
CA VAL A 99 8.44 -6.78 -33.20
C VAL A 99 8.80 -5.73 -32.14
N ILE A 100 8.90 -4.45 -32.50
CA ILE A 100 9.22 -3.36 -31.57
C ILE A 100 7.99 -3.03 -30.71
N GLY A 101 8.10 -3.18 -29.39
CA GLY A 101 7.04 -2.86 -28.43
C GLY A 101 6.54 -1.42 -28.55
N SER A 102 5.21 -1.22 -28.41
CA SER A 102 4.58 0.10 -28.54
C SER A 102 5.06 1.13 -27.52
N ASP A 103 5.52 0.66 -26.36
CA ASP A 103 6.14 1.40 -25.27
C ASP A 103 7.48 2.03 -25.69
N LEU A 104 8.31 1.31 -26.45
CA LEU A 104 9.53 1.87 -27.04
C LEU A 104 9.23 2.95 -28.07
N LYS A 105 8.17 2.80 -28.86
CA LYS A 105 7.76 3.79 -29.86
C LYS A 105 7.22 5.07 -29.23
N LYS A 106 6.42 4.95 -28.16
CA LYS A 106 5.82 6.10 -27.44
C LYS A 106 6.85 6.87 -26.63
N GLY A 107 7.86 6.20 -26.09
CA GLY A 107 8.94 6.80 -25.30
C GLY A 107 10.23 7.07 -26.08
N ALA A 108 10.19 7.10 -27.41
CA ALA A 108 11.37 7.19 -28.27
C ALA A 108 12.24 8.43 -27.99
N ASP A 109 11.60 9.57 -27.68
CA ASP A 109 12.28 10.83 -27.37
C ASP A 109 13.01 10.80 -26.01
N GLU A 110 12.71 9.81 -25.16
CA GLU A 110 13.28 9.64 -23.82
C GLU A 110 14.39 8.56 -23.78
N LEU A 111 14.65 7.88 -24.90
CA LEU A 111 15.69 6.87 -25.00
C LEU A 111 17.06 7.55 -25.14
N GLY A 112 18.00 7.15 -24.28
CA GLY A 112 19.40 7.56 -24.40
C GLY A 112 20.09 6.96 -25.64
N GLU A 113 21.40 7.18 -25.76
CA GLU A 113 22.19 6.59 -26.86
C GLU A 113 22.15 5.05 -26.85
N HIS A 114 22.12 4.45 -25.65
CA HIS A 114 21.97 3.02 -25.40
C HIS A 114 20.94 2.77 -24.30
N PHE A 115 20.23 1.64 -24.36
CA PHE A 115 19.30 1.19 -23.31
C PHE A 115 19.16 -0.33 -23.29
N GLU A 116 18.61 -0.86 -22.19
CA GLU A 116 18.43 -2.29 -22.01
C GLU A 116 17.07 -2.76 -22.53
N VAL A 117 17.06 -3.90 -23.22
CA VAL A 117 15.87 -4.54 -23.80
C VAL A 117 15.81 -6.02 -23.45
N THR A 118 14.59 -6.54 -23.40
CA THR A 118 14.32 -7.97 -23.43
C THR A 118 13.85 -8.37 -24.82
N LEU A 119 14.40 -9.48 -25.34
CA LEU A 119 14.03 -10.05 -26.63
C LEU A 119 13.23 -11.34 -26.42
N GLY A 120 12.03 -11.39 -26.99
CA GLY A 120 11.23 -12.60 -27.10
C GLY A 120 11.50 -13.31 -28.42
N LEU A 121 11.65 -14.64 -28.40
CA LEU A 121 11.83 -15.48 -29.60
C LEU A 121 10.55 -16.22 -29.97
N HIS A 122 10.33 -16.49 -31.26
CA HIS A 122 9.11 -17.16 -31.73
C HIS A 122 8.88 -18.50 -30.99
N PRO A 123 7.62 -18.94 -30.78
CA PRO A 123 7.32 -20.11 -29.95
C PRO A 123 8.02 -21.42 -30.35
N ASP A 124 8.37 -21.58 -31.62
CA ASP A 124 9.12 -22.73 -32.15
C ASP A 124 10.65 -22.58 -32.03
N VAL A 125 11.15 -21.40 -31.66
CA VAL A 125 12.56 -21.15 -31.31
C VAL A 125 12.78 -21.48 -29.84
N SER A 126 13.20 -22.71 -29.58
CA SER A 126 13.36 -23.25 -28.24
C SER A 126 14.71 -23.95 -28.04
N GLY A 127 15.13 -24.07 -26.78
CA GLY A 127 16.38 -24.73 -26.40
C GLY A 127 17.60 -23.81 -26.40
N GLU A 128 18.54 -24.07 -25.49
CA GLU A 128 19.67 -23.18 -25.17
C GLU A 128 20.54 -22.82 -26.39
N ALA A 129 20.82 -23.79 -27.27
CA ALA A 129 21.62 -23.56 -28.48
C ALA A 129 20.98 -22.52 -29.42
N ALA A 130 19.65 -22.57 -29.61
CA ALA A 130 18.95 -21.62 -30.47
C ALA A 130 18.99 -20.20 -29.91
N TYR A 131 18.91 -20.04 -28.58
CA TYR A 131 19.05 -18.74 -27.92
C TYR A 131 20.46 -18.19 -28.04
N ILE A 132 21.48 -19.04 -27.96
CA ILE A 132 22.88 -18.65 -28.18
C ILE A 132 23.10 -18.18 -29.62
N ASP A 133 22.55 -18.89 -30.60
CA ASP A 133 22.70 -18.52 -32.00
C ASP A 133 22.02 -17.18 -32.32
N VAL A 134 20.79 -16.98 -31.82
CA VAL A 134 20.09 -15.68 -31.99
C VAL A 134 20.80 -14.57 -31.25
N ALA A 135 21.33 -14.83 -30.04
CA ALA A 135 22.12 -13.84 -29.31
C ALA A 135 23.34 -13.38 -30.13
N ARG A 136 24.10 -14.31 -30.73
CA ARG A 136 25.24 -13.99 -31.61
C ARG A 136 24.84 -13.17 -32.83
N GLU A 137 23.71 -13.50 -33.44
CA GLU A 137 23.17 -12.74 -34.58
C GLU A 137 22.81 -11.30 -34.16
N VAL A 138 22.10 -11.15 -33.05
CA VAL A 138 21.76 -9.84 -32.47
C VAL A 138 23.01 -9.04 -32.14
N GLN A 139 24.05 -9.67 -31.57
CA GLN A 139 25.34 -9.02 -31.31
C GLN A 139 25.98 -8.49 -32.59
N SER A 140 26.00 -9.30 -33.65
CA SER A 140 26.55 -8.91 -34.95
C SER A 140 25.78 -7.75 -35.57
N VAL A 141 24.44 -7.79 -35.53
CA VAL A 141 23.56 -6.77 -36.10
C VAL A 141 23.63 -5.45 -35.31
N ALA A 142 23.66 -5.53 -33.99
CA ALA A 142 23.70 -4.37 -33.10
C ALA A 142 25.12 -3.80 -32.91
N GLY A 143 26.17 -4.60 -33.16
CA GLY A 143 27.56 -4.22 -32.93
C GLY A 143 27.91 -4.08 -31.45
N ILE A 144 27.33 -4.94 -30.60
CA ILE A 144 27.50 -4.88 -29.13
C ILE A 144 28.46 -5.99 -28.63
N PRO A 145 29.23 -5.73 -27.56
CA PRO A 145 30.17 -6.71 -26.99
C PRO A 145 29.45 -7.85 -26.25
N ASP A 146 30.18 -8.95 -25.98
CA ASP A 146 29.70 -10.08 -25.17
C ASP A 146 29.21 -9.69 -23.77
N SER A 147 29.75 -8.61 -23.20
CA SER A 147 29.33 -8.10 -21.89
C SER A 147 27.92 -7.51 -21.88
N ASP A 148 27.39 -7.13 -23.04
CA ASP A 148 26.14 -6.38 -23.18
C ASP A 148 24.98 -7.28 -23.59
N ILE A 149 25.19 -8.60 -23.60
CA ILE A 149 24.16 -9.60 -23.86
C ILE A 149 24.17 -10.68 -22.78
N ILE A 150 22.99 -11.01 -22.27
CA ILE A 150 22.81 -12.04 -21.24
C ILE A 150 21.69 -12.97 -21.69
N ILE A 151 21.97 -14.27 -21.68
CA ILE A 151 20.98 -15.31 -21.92
C ILE A 151 20.57 -15.87 -20.56
N SER A 152 19.27 -15.85 -20.24
CA SER A 152 18.76 -16.33 -18.97
C SER A 152 17.35 -16.90 -19.15
N GLU A 153 17.14 -18.15 -18.71
CA GLU A 153 15.81 -18.81 -18.65
C GLU A 153 14.95 -18.65 -19.91
N GLY A 154 15.52 -18.87 -21.11
CA GLY A 154 14.77 -18.74 -22.37
C GLY A 154 14.41 -17.29 -22.73
N ARG A 155 15.26 -16.32 -22.35
CA ARG A 155 15.18 -14.93 -22.77
C ARG A 155 16.58 -14.40 -23.09
N ILE A 156 16.63 -13.39 -23.96
CA ILE A 156 17.84 -12.62 -24.24
C ILE A 156 17.62 -11.21 -23.68
N LEU A 157 18.50 -10.79 -22.77
CA LEU A 157 18.63 -9.42 -22.33
C LEU A 157 19.79 -8.78 -23.06
N ALA A 158 19.61 -7.59 -23.63
CA ALA A 158 20.67 -6.90 -24.35
C ALA A 158 20.67 -5.41 -24.05
N LYS A 159 21.85 -4.81 -23.89
CA LYS A 159 22.04 -3.36 -23.92
C LYS A 159 22.38 -2.95 -25.35
N VAL A 160 21.51 -2.19 -26.00
CA VAL A 160 21.58 -1.94 -27.43
C VAL A 160 21.59 -0.44 -27.74
N PRO A 161 22.28 0.00 -28.81
CA PRO A 161 22.15 1.37 -29.29
C PRO A 161 20.75 1.63 -29.83
N THR A 162 20.18 2.80 -29.54
CA THR A 162 18.82 3.15 -30.01
C THR A 162 18.70 3.11 -31.52
N SER A 163 19.78 3.49 -32.24
CA SER A 163 19.86 3.43 -33.70
C SER A 163 19.83 2.01 -34.30
N LYS A 164 19.98 0.96 -33.48
CA LYS A 164 20.07 -0.43 -33.93
C LYS A 164 18.81 -1.25 -33.69
N VAL A 165 17.83 -0.72 -32.96
CA VAL A 165 16.57 -1.42 -32.62
C VAL A 165 15.82 -1.88 -33.88
N ALA A 166 15.74 -1.03 -34.91
CA ALA A 166 15.11 -1.37 -36.20
C ALA A 166 15.84 -2.50 -36.94
N ALA A 167 17.16 -2.64 -36.76
CA ALA A 167 17.94 -3.70 -37.36
C ALA A 167 17.74 -5.03 -36.59
N ILE A 168 17.68 -4.98 -35.25
CA ILE A 168 17.39 -6.14 -34.40
C ILE A 168 15.98 -6.67 -34.70
N ALA A 169 15.00 -5.79 -34.95
CA ALA A 169 13.64 -6.18 -35.30
C ALA A 169 13.53 -6.98 -36.60
N LYS A 170 14.57 -6.96 -37.46
CA LYS A 170 14.64 -7.75 -38.70
C LYS A 170 15.29 -9.13 -38.50
N VAL A 171 15.79 -9.44 -37.31
CA VAL A 171 16.24 -10.80 -36.99
C VAL A 171 15.00 -11.68 -36.92
N ASP A 172 14.83 -12.56 -37.91
CA ASP A 172 13.57 -13.27 -38.17
C ASP A 172 13.09 -14.09 -36.96
N ARG A 173 14.02 -14.59 -36.14
CA ARG A 173 13.71 -15.39 -34.93
C ARG A 173 13.23 -14.55 -33.73
N VAL A 174 13.30 -13.22 -33.79
CA VAL A 174 12.87 -12.31 -32.71
C VAL A 174 11.45 -11.82 -32.96
N HIS A 175 10.51 -12.17 -32.08
CA HIS A 175 9.10 -11.78 -32.22
C HIS A 175 8.71 -10.55 -31.39
N ALA A 176 9.54 -10.17 -30.40
CA ALA A 176 9.30 -9.01 -29.53
C ALA A 176 10.60 -8.38 -29.02
N ILE A 177 10.65 -7.04 -29.00
CA ILE A 177 11.66 -6.21 -28.34
C ILE A 177 10.91 -5.31 -27.36
N ASN A 178 11.11 -5.53 -26.06
CA ASN A 178 10.48 -4.74 -25.01
C ASN A 178 11.55 -3.99 -24.21
N LYS A 179 11.26 -2.76 -23.78
CA LYS A 179 12.13 -2.04 -22.85
C LYS A 179 12.34 -2.90 -21.59
N LEU A 180 13.58 -3.07 -21.14
CA LEU A 180 13.81 -3.64 -19.82
C LEU A 180 13.30 -2.63 -18.79
N ASN A 181 12.14 -2.92 -18.22
CA ASN A 181 11.64 -2.16 -17.08
C ASN A 181 12.35 -2.67 -15.83
N GLU A 182 13.02 -1.76 -15.12
CA GLU A 182 13.61 -2.09 -13.82
C GLU A 182 12.53 -2.62 -12.87
N ALA A 183 12.85 -3.70 -12.17
CA ALA A 183 11.97 -4.26 -11.17
C ALA A 183 11.82 -3.27 -10.00
N THR A 184 10.64 -2.68 -9.84
CA THR A 184 10.33 -1.93 -8.61
C THR A 184 10.05 -2.86 -7.44
N LEU A 185 10.36 -2.36 -6.24
CA LEU A 185 10.41 -3.10 -4.98
C LEU A 185 9.03 -3.18 -4.29
N HIS A 186 8.73 -4.30 -3.60
CA HIS A 186 7.34 -4.69 -3.28
C HIS A 186 7.00 -5.06 -1.82
N ILE A 187 7.77 -4.66 -0.81
CA ILE A 187 7.23 -4.19 0.50
C ILE A 187 7.36 -2.66 0.52
N ASP A 188 8.40 -2.18 -0.17
CA ASP A 188 8.67 -0.80 -0.48
C ASP A 188 7.51 -0.03 -1.12
N VAL A 189 6.51 -0.65 -1.77
CA VAL A 189 5.33 0.13 -2.25
C VAL A 189 4.63 0.82 -1.07
N ALA A 190 4.39 0.09 0.03
CA ALA A 190 3.72 0.67 1.20
C ALA A 190 4.62 1.71 1.87
N CYS A 191 5.92 1.41 2.03
CA CYS A 191 6.90 2.36 2.55
C CYS A 191 6.99 3.63 1.68
N ARG A 192 7.02 3.52 0.34
CA ARG A 192 7.02 4.67 -0.58
C ARG A 192 5.74 5.49 -0.50
N ILE A 193 4.58 4.85 -0.44
CA ILE A 193 3.28 5.53 -0.30
C ILE A 193 3.25 6.31 1.04
N MET A 194 3.73 5.71 2.11
CA MET A 194 3.82 6.32 3.43
C MET A 194 5.05 7.21 3.61
N LYS A 195 5.90 7.37 2.59
CA LYS A 195 7.18 8.10 2.70
C LYS A 195 8.03 7.62 3.89
N ALA A 196 8.18 6.32 4.05
CA ALA A 196 9.16 5.73 4.96
C ALA A 196 10.52 5.63 4.25
N HIS A 197 11.59 5.54 5.06
CA HIS A 197 12.98 5.40 4.63
C HIS A 197 13.51 6.52 3.73
N GLN A 198 12.90 7.71 3.76
CA GLN A 198 13.46 8.85 3.04
C GLN A 198 14.59 9.50 3.85
N PRO A 199 15.64 10.00 3.18
CA PRO A 199 16.63 10.85 3.83
C PRO A 199 15.98 12.19 4.20
N LEU A 200 16.16 12.63 5.44
CA LEU A 200 15.51 13.85 5.94
C LEU A 200 16.48 14.99 6.22
N GLY A 201 16.05 16.20 5.85
CA GLY A 201 16.71 17.45 6.16
C GLY A 201 18.15 17.55 5.62
N GLN A 202 18.95 18.42 6.24
CA GLN A 202 20.37 18.58 5.88
C GLN A 202 21.24 17.43 6.38
N THR A 203 20.75 16.61 7.31
CA THR A 203 21.50 15.49 7.90
C THR A 203 21.49 14.26 7.00
N ASN A 204 20.55 14.16 6.05
CA ASN A 204 20.30 12.97 5.22
C ASN A 204 20.15 11.70 6.07
N GLU A 205 19.64 11.84 7.29
CA GLU A 205 19.46 10.71 8.21
C GLU A 205 18.22 9.92 7.81
N ILE A 206 18.30 8.59 7.90
CA ILE A 206 17.21 7.66 7.63
C ILE A 206 16.93 6.90 8.92
N PHE A 207 15.72 7.05 9.44
CA PHE A 207 15.31 6.37 10.67
C PHE A 207 14.58 5.06 10.35
N LYS A 208 14.98 3.96 11.00
CA LYS A 208 14.41 2.61 10.78
C LYS A 208 14.00 1.92 12.08
N GLY A 209 13.84 2.68 13.17
CA GLY A 209 13.33 2.20 14.46
C GLY A 209 14.39 1.57 15.36
N GLU A 210 15.67 1.86 15.14
CA GLU A 210 16.78 1.42 15.97
C GLU A 210 16.53 1.71 17.46
N GLY A 211 16.74 0.71 18.33
CA GLY A 211 16.59 0.86 19.78
C GLY A 211 15.15 0.85 20.30
N GLU A 212 14.16 0.65 19.42
CA GLU A 212 12.77 0.39 19.78
C GLU A 212 12.41 -1.09 19.64
N THR A 213 11.38 -1.51 20.38
CA THR A 213 10.77 -2.83 20.27
C THR A 213 9.29 -2.69 19.96
N VAL A 214 8.84 -3.39 18.92
CA VAL A 214 7.42 -3.53 18.59
C VAL A 214 6.91 -4.86 19.12
N CYS A 215 5.87 -4.81 19.94
CA CYS A 215 5.14 -5.98 20.41
C CYS A 215 3.97 -6.28 19.45
N VAL A 216 4.01 -7.43 18.79
CA VAL A 216 2.94 -7.92 17.92
C VAL A 216 2.09 -8.91 18.72
N VAL A 217 0.81 -8.61 18.87
CA VAL A 217 -0.16 -9.46 19.56
C VAL A 217 -1.08 -10.08 18.52
N ASP A 218 -0.87 -11.34 18.18
CA ASP A 218 -1.50 -11.96 17.00
C ASP A 218 -1.58 -13.49 17.11
N SER A 219 -1.88 -14.22 16.02
CA SER A 219 -2.10 -15.66 15.98
C SER A 219 -0.90 -16.48 16.46
N GLY A 220 0.32 -16.02 16.20
CA GLY A 220 1.54 -16.75 16.50
C GLY A 220 2.72 -16.16 15.76
N PHE A 221 3.85 -16.88 15.79
CA PHE A 221 5.03 -16.51 15.02
C PHE A 221 5.73 -17.72 14.41
N ASP A 222 5.72 -17.81 13.08
CA ASP A 222 6.42 -18.80 12.27
C ASP A 222 6.41 -20.23 12.87
N THR A 223 7.56 -20.82 13.19
CA THR A 223 7.61 -22.17 13.81
C THR A 223 7.43 -22.16 15.32
N GLY A 224 7.29 -21.00 15.96
CA GLY A 224 7.16 -20.86 17.40
C GLY A 224 8.46 -21.01 18.18
N ASP A 225 9.61 -21.04 17.51
CA ASP A 225 10.93 -21.27 18.13
C ASP A 225 11.78 -19.99 18.06
N MET A 226 12.40 -19.60 19.17
CA MET A 226 13.31 -18.44 19.29
C MET A 226 14.66 -18.62 18.58
N LYS A 227 14.93 -19.79 17.99
CA LYS A 227 16.19 -20.11 17.28
C LYS A 227 15.96 -20.51 15.82
N LYS A 228 14.74 -20.87 15.48
CA LYS A 228 14.37 -21.29 14.13
C LYS A 228 13.15 -20.49 13.73
N TYR A 229 13.36 -19.42 12.99
CA TYR A 229 12.28 -18.60 12.48
C TYR A 229 12.66 -17.92 11.17
N HIS A 230 11.66 -17.30 10.55
CA HIS A 230 11.74 -16.66 9.26
C HIS A 230 12.89 -15.65 9.17
N GLU A 231 13.67 -15.72 8.09
CA GLU A 231 14.91 -14.94 7.94
C GLU A 231 14.70 -13.42 7.93
N ALA A 232 13.49 -12.96 7.63
CA ALA A 232 13.13 -11.54 7.66
C ALA A 232 13.42 -10.84 8.99
N PHE A 233 13.52 -11.59 10.08
CA PHE A 233 13.69 -11.07 11.43
C PHE A 233 15.14 -11.14 11.92
N GLY A 234 16.06 -11.80 11.18
CA GLY A 234 17.47 -11.88 11.55
C GLY A 234 17.67 -12.38 12.99
N ASN A 235 18.31 -11.58 13.83
CA ASN A 235 18.48 -11.81 15.27
C ASN A 235 17.61 -10.88 16.14
N ARG A 236 16.55 -10.29 15.57
CA ARG A 236 15.79 -9.20 16.19
C ARG A 236 14.56 -9.65 16.98
N LEU A 237 14.24 -10.95 16.98
CA LEU A 237 13.24 -11.49 17.89
C LEU A 237 13.80 -11.54 19.32
N VAL A 238 13.31 -10.66 20.19
CA VAL A 238 13.77 -10.53 21.58
C VAL A 238 12.86 -11.24 22.57
N GLY A 239 11.63 -11.58 22.18
CA GLY A 239 10.71 -12.35 23.02
C GLY A 239 9.57 -12.98 22.23
N LEU A 240 9.15 -14.16 22.68
CA LEU A 240 8.06 -14.93 22.11
C LEU A 240 7.30 -15.61 23.24
N ASN A 241 6.03 -15.27 23.41
CA ASN A 241 5.20 -15.74 24.50
C ASN A 241 3.89 -16.34 23.98
N ALA A 242 3.58 -17.58 24.33
CA ALA A 242 2.27 -18.17 24.04
C ALA A 242 1.29 -17.93 25.18
N ILE A 243 0.28 -17.11 24.93
CA ILE A 243 -0.77 -16.79 25.90
C ILE A 243 -2.02 -17.64 25.68
N GLY A 244 -2.36 -17.94 24.41
CA GLY A 244 -3.61 -18.61 24.09
C GLY A 244 -3.61 -20.13 24.19
N ARG A 245 -2.44 -20.77 24.33
CA ARG A 245 -2.27 -22.24 24.36
C ARG A 245 -1.75 -22.72 25.70
N LYS A 246 -2.13 -23.94 26.10
CA LYS A 246 -1.75 -24.51 27.40
C LYS A 246 -0.25 -24.73 27.51
N ASN A 247 0.39 -25.10 26.41
CA ASN A 247 1.84 -25.17 26.34
C ASN A 247 2.41 -23.76 26.08
N PRO A 248 3.11 -23.13 27.05
CA PRO A 248 3.65 -21.78 26.90
C PRO A 248 4.76 -21.66 25.84
N TRP A 249 5.29 -22.80 25.39
CA TRP A 249 6.29 -22.89 24.32
C TRP A 249 5.66 -23.08 22.94
N ASN A 250 4.35 -23.30 22.88
CA ASN A 250 3.65 -23.45 21.62
C ASN A 250 3.20 -22.08 21.13
N ALA A 251 4.09 -21.37 20.43
CA ALA A 251 3.84 -20.04 19.87
C ALA A 251 3.88 -20.04 18.33
N ASP A 252 3.79 -21.21 17.70
CA ASP A 252 3.84 -21.35 16.23
C ASP A 252 2.64 -20.68 15.54
N ASP A 253 2.78 -20.39 14.24
CA ASP A 253 1.76 -19.72 13.45
C ASP A 253 1.31 -20.59 12.28
N PRO A 254 0.40 -21.56 12.52
CA PRO A 254 -0.17 -22.37 11.46
C PRO A 254 -1.09 -21.60 10.52
N THR A 255 -1.55 -20.40 10.92
CA THR A 255 -2.41 -19.54 10.08
C THR A 255 -1.60 -18.63 9.16
N GLY A 256 -0.37 -18.28 9.55
CA GLY A 256 0.50 -17.33 8.85
C GLY A 256 0.17 -15.86 9.07
N HIS A 257 -0.95 -15.52 9.70
CA HIS A 257 -1.40 -14.13 9.89
C HIS A 257 -0.42 -13.33 10.76
N GLY A 258 -0.12 -13.81 11.98
CA GLY A 258 0.79 -13.14 12.91
C GLY A 258 2.21 -12.98 12.35
N THR A 259 2.69 -13.95 11.58
CA THR A 259 4.00 -13.87 10.90
C THR A 259 4.01 -12.79 9.82
N HIS A 260 2.94 -12.69 9.04
CA HIS A 260 2.77 -11.64 8.01
C HIS A 260 2.71 -10.25 8.65
N VAL A 261 1.90 -10.11 9.72
CA VAL A 261 1.75 -8.89 10.51
C VAL A 261 3.08 -8.46 11.12
N ALA A 262 3.83 -9.38 11.73
CA ALA A 262 5.17 -9.09 12.25
C ALA A 262 6.13 -8.63 11.14
N GLY A 263 6.06 -9.26 9.97
CA GLY A 263 6.83 -8.87 8.80
C GLY A 263 6.51 -7.46 8.31
N CYS A 264 5.24 -7.03 8.40
CA CYS A 264 4.82 -5.68 8.04
C CYS A 264 5.33 -4.60 9.02
N ALA A 265 5.50 -4.95 10.30
CA ALA A 265 5.97 -4.01 11.32
C ALA A 265 7.49 -3.81 11.27
N VAL A 266 8.25 -4.91 11.24
CA VAL A 266 9.70 -4.88 11.42
C VAL A 266 10.47 -5.79 10.45
N GLY A 267 9.82 -6.47 9.51
CA GLY A 267 10.50 -7.41 8.60
C GLY A 267 11.54 -6.74 7.69
N SER A 268 12.61 -7.47 7.39
CA SER A 268 13.65 -7.04 6.45
C SER A 268 14.20 -8.25 5.71
N GLY A 269 14.05 -8.33 4.39
CA GLY A 269 14.57 -9.43 3.61
C GLY A 269 14.62 -9.12 2.12
N LYS A 270 14.70 -10.17 1.30
CA LYS A 270 14.76 -10.04 -0.16
C LYS A 270 13.84 -11.07 -0.81
N HIS A 271 13.02 -10.60 -1.74
CA HIS A 271 12.21 -11.43 -2.61
C HIS A 271 12.97 -11.71 -3.93
N PRO A 272 12.97 -12.94 -4.46
CA PRO A 272 13.66 -13.24 -5.73
C PRO A 272 13.18 -12.37 -6.89
N LYS A 273 11.85 -12.23 -7.05
CA LYS A 273 11.22 -11.42 -8.11
C LYS A 273 11.15 -9.93 -7.81
N PHE A 274 11.11 -9.56 -6.54
CA PHE A 274 10.65 -8.23 -6.12
C PHE A 274 11.69 -7.45 -5.32
N GLY A 275 12.92 -7.96 -5.22
CA GLY A 275 14.05 -7.29 -4.59
C GLY A 275 13.90 -7.11 -3.07
N PRO A 276 14.63 -6.16 -2.47
CA PRO A 276 14.53 -5.82 -1.05
C PRO A 276 13.09 -5.58 -0.57
N LEU A 277 12.79 -6.16 0.58
CA LEU A 277 11.54 -6.01 1.30
C LEU A 277 11.84 -5.48 2.70
N GLU A 278 11.52 -4.22 2.98
CA GLU A 278 11.78 -3.61 4.30
C GLU A 278 10.55 -2.92 4.87
N ALA A 279 10.13 -3.35 6.05
CA ALA A 279 9.11 -2.67 6.84
C ALA A 279 9.58 -1.27 7.30
N PRO A 280 8.66 -0.36 7.69
CA PRO A 280 9.04 0.97 8.17
C PRO A 280 10.08 0.92 9.30
N ALA A 281 9.92 0.02 10.26
CA ALA A 281 10.86 -0.18 11.37
C ALA A 281 11.77 -1.41 11.18
N SER A 282 12.40 -1.54 10.01
CA SER A 282 13.25 -2.69 9.65
C SER A 282 14.48 -2.89 10.56
N LYS A 283 14.79 -1.95 11.47
CA LYS A 283 15.87 -2.02 12.45
C LYS A 283 15.38 -2.08 13.91
N ALA A 284 14.07 -2.04 14.15
CA ALA A 284 13.50 -2.32 15.47
C ALA A 284 13.59 -3.81 15.82
N THR A 285 13.51 -4.11 17.11
CA THR A 285 13.35 -5.49 17.61
C THR A 285 11.87 -5.89 17.71
N LEU A 286 11.63 -7.20 17.73
CA LEU A 286 10.30 -7.81 17.74
C LEU A 286 10.07 -8.55 19.06
N TYR A 287 8.92 -8.30 19.67
CA TYR A 287 8.34 -9.19 20.68
C TYR A 287 7.02 -9.74 20.12
N VAL A 288 6.73 -11.03 20.26
CA VAL A 288 5.43 -11.59 19.85
C VAL A 288 4.68 -12.20 21.03
N GLN A 289 3.41 -11.83 21.17
CA GLN A 289 2.44 -12.49 22.04
C GLN A 289 1.46 -13.30 21.18
N SER A 290 1.63 -14.63 21.19
CA SER A 290 0.80 -15.58 20.47
C SER A 290 -0.52 -15.80 21.21
N THR A 291 -1.63 -15.38 20.61
CA THR A 291 -2.98 -15.46 21.17
C THR A 291 -3.81 -16.62 20.62
N SER A 292 -3.38 -17.36 19.59
CA SER A 292 -4.15 -18.52 19.10
C SER A 292 -4.47 -19.51 20.21
N ARG A 293 -5.65 -20.15 20.14
CA ARG A 293 -6.13 -21.16 21.10
C ARG A 293 -6.06 -22.58 20.57
N GLU A 294 -5.96 -23.55 21.48
CA GLU A 294 -6.23 -24.96 21.18
C GLU A 294 -7.72 -25.11 20.77
N GLY A 295 -7.98 -25.30 19.48
CA GLY A 295 -9.34 -25.41 18.92
C GLY A 295 -9.82 -24.21 18.08
N GLY A 296 -8.97 -23.20 17.86
CA GLY A 296 -9.28 -22.04 17.01
C GLY A 296 -9.73 -20.79 17.78
N GLY A 297 -9.65 -19.64 17.12
CA GLY A 297 -9.90 -18.32 17.71
C GLY A 297 -8.72 -17.79 18.55
N LEU A 298 -8.92 -16.60 19.12
CA LEU A 298 -7.89 -15.88 19.87
C LEU A 298 -8.23 -15.80 21.37
N ALA A 299 -7.20 -15.88 22.20
CA ALA A 299 -7.24 -15.66 23.64
C ALA A 299 -6.98 -14.17 23.91
N VAL A 300 -8.08 -13.42 23.98
CA VAL A 300 -8.10 -11.97 24.15
C VAL A 300 -9.08 -11.61 25.29
N PRO A 301 -9.09 -10.36 25.80
CA PRO A 301 -9.96 -9.96 26.90
C PRO A 301 -11.45 -10.24 26.66
N SER A 302 -11.95 -10.05 25.44
CA SER A 302 -13.34 -10.39 25.08
C SER A 302 -13.64 -11.89 25.17
N SER A 303 -12.63 -12.78 25.11
CA SER A 303 -12.80 -14.22 25.34
C SER A 303 -12.85 -14.61 26.83
N GLY A 304 -12.51 -13.69 27.74
CA GLY A 304 -12.42 -13.95 29.18
C GLY A 304 -11.19 -14.75 29.62
N LEU A 305 -10.25 -15.04 28.70
CA LEU A 305 -9.09 -15.90 28.96
C LEU A 305 -7.81 -15.12 29.35
N VAL A 306 -7.74 -13.83 29.02
CA VAL A 306 -6.53 -13.00 29.15
C VAL A 306 -6.93 -11.60 29.57
N SER A 307 -6.15 -10.94 30.42
CA SER A 307 -6.39 -9.52 30.78
C SER A 307 -5.62 -8.56 29.87
N TRP A 308 -6.05 -7.30 29.80
CA TRP A 308 -5.30 -6.25 29.09
C TRP A 308 -3.86 -6.13 29.60
N ALA A 309 -3.64 -6.27 30.91
CA ALA A 309 -2.30 -6.23 31.49
C ALA A 309 -1.41 -7.38 30.98
N ALA A 310 -1.93 -8.60 30.91
CA ALA A 310 -1.17 -9.74 30.36
C ALA A 310 -0.89 -9.57 28.85
N LEU A 311 -1.84 -8.97 28.12
CA LEU A 311 -1.75 -8.80 26.67
C LEU A 311 -0.85 -7.63 26.24
N LEU A 312 -0.78 -6.56 27.03
CA LEU A 312 -0.10 -5.31 26.66
C LEU A 312 1.19 -5.06 27.45
N ASN A 313 1.41 -5.79 28.55
CA ASN A 313 2.68 -5.79 29.29
C ASN A 313 3.28 -7.20 29.27
N PRO A 314 3.90 -7.61 28.14
CA PRO A 314 4.51 -8.92 28.01
C PRO A 314 5.54 -9.18 29.11
N PRO A 315 5.71 -10.44 29.55
CA PRO A 315 6.72 -10.78 30.54
C PRO A 315 8.13 -10.52 30.00
N PRO A 316 9.10 -10.17 30.86
CA PRO A 316 10.49 -10.02 30.44
C PRO A 316 11.01 -11.27 29.76
N ALA A 317 11.73 -11.11 28.65
CA ALA A 317 12.34 -12.22 27.95
C ALA A 317 13.77 -12.48 28.47
N ALA A 318 14.19 -13.74 28.47
CA ALA A 318 15.53 -14.13 28.92
C ALA A 318 16.62 -13.43 28.07
N GLY A 319 17.59 -12.81 28.72
CA GLY A 319 18.62 -11.97 28.08
C GLY A 319 18.15 -10.55 27.74
N HIS A 320 16.89 -10.22 28.03
CA HIS A 320 16.26 -8.92 27.79
C HIS A 320 15.39 -8.49 28.99
N GLU A 321 15.84 -8.75 30.22
CA GLU A 321 15.05 -8.60 31.45
C GLU A 321 14.58 -7.16 31.71
N ASN A 322 15.33 -6.17 31.21
CA ASN A 322 15.01 -4.75 31.34
C ASN A 322 14.27 -4.16 30.13
N LEU A 323 13.95 -4.98 29.12
CA LEU A 323 13.30 -4.52 27.90
C LEU A 323 11.78 -4.47 28.11
N LYS A 324 11.20 -3.28 27.92
CA LYS A 324 9.74 -3.08 27.84
C LYS A 324 9.38 -2.60 26.44
N PRO A 325 8.53 -3.32 25.69
CA PRO A 325 7.96 -2.79 24.45
C PRO A 325 7.03 -1.61 24.76
N TYR A 326 7.24 -0.49 24.09
CA TYR A 326 6.41 0.73 24.24
C TYR A 326 5.42 0.90 23.08
N ILE A 327 5.40 -0.05 22.15
CA ILE A 327 4.51 -0.07 21.00
C ILE A 327 3.91 -1.46 20.92
N SER A 328 2.58 -1.53 20.95
CA SER A 328 1.82 -2.78 20.77
C SER A 328 0.89 -2.63 19.57
N THR A 329 0.94 -3.59 18.65
CA THR A 329 0.08 -3.64 17.47
C THR A 329 -0.80 -4.88 17.50
N ASN A 330 -2.09 -4.66 17.21
CA ASN A 330 -3.15 -5.65 17.35
C ASN A 330 -3.97 -5.68 16.05
N SER A 331 -3.72 -6.68 15.21
CA SER A 331 -4.38 -6.85 13.90
C SER A 331 -5.57 -7.81 13.98
N TRP A 332 -6.38 -7.61 15.02
CA TRP A 332 -7.59 -8.37 15.31
C TRP A 332 -8.59 -7.43 16.00
N GLY A 333 -9.84 -7.85 16.07
CA GLY A 333 -10.86 -7.14 16.83
C GLY A 333 -12.13 -7.96 16.93
N THR A 334 -12.93 -7.64 17.93
CA THR A 334 -14.25 -8.25 18.15
C THR A 334 -15.26 -7.54 17.25
N SER A 335 -15.97 -8.28 16.39
CA SER A 335 -17.01 -7.74 15.50
C SER A 335 -18.37 -8.39 15.79
N GLY A 336 -19.44 -7.60 15.66
CA GLY A 336 -20.83 -8.04 15.76
C GLY A 336 -21.74 -7.15 14.91
N LEU A 337 -23.02 -7.52 14.78
CA LEU A 337 -24.00 -6.79 13.94
C LEU A 337 -24.17 -5.30 14.36
N LEU A 338 -23.81 -4.95 15.60
CA LEU A 338 -23.72 -3.59 16.15
C LEU A 338 -22.61 -3.56 17.22
N SER A 339 -21.36 -3.29 16.84
CA SER A 339 -20.27 -3.09 17.80
C SER A 339 -20.48 -1.81 18.61
N ASN A 340 -20.37 -1.89 19.94
CA ASN A 340 -20.54 -0.76 20.86
C ASN A 340 -19.28 -0.56 21.72
N TYR A 341 -19.19 0.57 22.43
CA TYR A 341 -18.17 0.74 23.47
C TYR A 341 -18.50 -0.17 24.66
N THR A 342 -17.89 -1.35 24.71
CA THR A 342 -18.18 -2.35 25.75
C THR A 342 -17.36 -2.10 27.02
N SER A 343 -17.66 -2.85 28.09
CA SER A 343 -16.85 -2.82 29.32
C SER A 343 -15.38 -3.20 29.06
N GLN A 344 -15.12 -4.08 28.08
CA GLN A 344 -13.77 -4.45 27.69
C GLN A 344 -13.01 -3.29 27.05
N VAL A 345 -13.68 -2.48 26.22
CA VAL A 345 -13.11 -1.26 25.64
C VAL A 345 -12.87 -0.21 26.72
N LYS A 346 -13.77 -0.11 27.71
CA LYS A 346 -13.54 0.73 28.90
C LYS A 346 -12.30 0.31 29.68
N ASP A 347 -12.13 -0.99 29.92
CA ASP A 347 -10.99 -1.54 30.64
C ASP A 347 -9.69 -1.34 29.85
N LEU A 348 -9.73 -1.37 28.52
CA LEU A 348 -8.61 -1.00 27.66
C LEU A 348 -8.23 0.47 27.84
N ASP A 349 -9.19 1.40 27.73
CA ASP A 349 -8.93 2.83 27.96
C ASP A 349 -8.41 3.07 29.39
N SER A 350 -8.90 2.31 30.38
CA SER A 350 -8.45 2.40 31.78
C SER A 350 -7.00 1.95 31.93
N TYR A 351 -6.64 0.86 31.26
CA TYR A 351 -5.27 0.36 31.25
C TYR A 351 -4.32 1.39 30.59
N LEU A 352 -4.72 1.97 29.46
CA LEU A 352 -3.92 2.97 28.74
C LEU A 352 -3.82 4.31 29.50
N PHE A 353 -4.87 4.71 30.21
CA PHE A 353 -4.83 5.88 31.08
C PHE A 353 -3.77 5.74 32.18
N GLY A 354 -3.56 4.52 32.70
CA GLY A 354 -2.48 4.20 33.64
C GLY A 354 -1.10 3.97 33.01
N ASN A 355 -1.02 3.82 31.68
CA ASN A 355 0.21 3.50 30.93
C ASN A 355 0.41 4.46 29.76
N GLN A 356 0.50 5.77 30.05
CA GLN A 356 0.50 6.82 29.03
C GLN A 356 1.77 6.88 28.15
N ASP A 357 2.76 6.05 28.42
CA ASP A 357 3.96 5.86 27.60
C ASP A 357 3.82 4.71 26.58
N LEU A 358 2.77 3.91 26.68
CA LEU A 358 2.49 2.77 25.80
C LEU A 358 1.59 3.19 24.63
N THR A 359 2.14 3.11 23.42
CA THR A 359 1.38 3.34 22.18
C THR A 359 0.72 2.03 21.74
N VAL A 360 -0.60 1.99 21.69
CA VAL A 360 -1.36 0.81 21.27
C VAL A 360 -2.12 1.09 19.99
N LEU A 361 -1.97 0.20 19.02
CA LEU A 361 -2.64 0.26 17.73
C LEU A 361 -3.61 -0.90 17.56
N PHE A 362 -4.77 -0.61 16.99
CA PHE A 362 -5.78 -1.60 16.60
C PHE A 362 -6.21 -1.41 15.15
N SER A 363 -6.40 -2.52 14.43
CA SER A 363 -7.00 -2.50 13.11
C SER A 363 -8.46 -2.08 13.18
N ALA A 364 -8.94 -1.24 12.26
CA ALA A 364 -10.31 -0.75 12.27
C ALA A 364 -11.37 -1.85 12.07
N GLY A 365 -11.02 -2.92 11.37
CA GLY A 365 -11.93 -3.99 10.94
C GLY A 365 -12.07 -4.05 9.41
N ASN A 366 -12.60 -5.17 8.91
CA ASN A 366 -12.77 -5.44 7.47
C ASN A 366 -14.25 -5.55 7.05
N GLU A 367 -15.14 -4.86 7.78
CA GLU A 367 -16.59 -5.01 7.65
C GLU A 367 -17.22 -3.89 6.79
N GLY A 368 -16.40 -3.13 6.05
CA GLY A 368 -16.88 -2.11 5.12
C GLY A 368 -17.83 -2.71 4.09
N THR A 369 -19.06 -2.22 4.04
CA THR A 369 -20.11 -2.71 3.14
C THR A 369 -20.77 -1.58 2.36
N PRO A 370 -20.98 -1.72 1.04
CA PRO A 370 -21.71 -0.73 0.25
C PRO A 370 -23.12 -0.49 0.79
N ASP A 371 -23.61 0.75 0.70
CA ASP A 371 -24.95 1.11 1.14
C ASP A 371 -26.02 0.53 0.19
N PRO A 372 -26.82 -0.46 0.64
CA PRO A 372 -27.79 -1.15 -0.20
C PRO A 372 -28.93 -0.23 -0.69
N SER A 373 -29.16 0.91 -0.01
CA SER A 373 -30.19 1.89 -0.37
C SER A 373 -29.81 2.81 -1.53
N THR A 374 -28.55 2.73 -1.97
CA THR A 374 -27.99 3.59 -3.02
C THR A 374 -27.81 2.88 -4.36
N GLY A 375 -28.10 1.57 -4.46
CA GLY A 375 -28.09 0.84 -5.73
C GLY A 375 -28.95 1.53 -6.81
N LEU A 376 -28.58 1.34 -8.09
CA LEU A 376 -29.06 1.98 -9.34
C LEU A 376 -30.59 2.22 -9.44
N LEU A 377 -31.14 3.11 -8.62
CA LEU A 377 -32.46 3.70 -8.81
C LEU A 377 -32.28 4.93 -9.71
N PRO A 378 -33.03 5.04 -10.83
CA PRO A 378 -32.98 6.20 -11.71
C PRO A 378 -33.15 7.50 -10.91
N GLY A 379 -32.19 8.43 -11.01
CA GLY A 379 -32.21 9.71 -10.30
C GLY A 379 -31.46 9.76 -8.96
N ARG A 380 -30.81 8.66 -8.51
CA ARG A 380 -29.97 8.63 -7.28
C ARG A 380 -28.47 8.38 -7.52
N GLU A 381 -28.02 8.51 -8.77
CA GLU A 381 -26.65 8.20 -9.24
C GLU A 381 -25.53 8.89 -8.45
N LYS A 382 -25.80 10.07 -7.86
CA LYS A 382 -24.82 10.82 -7.06
C LYS A 382 -24.40 10.12 -5.75
N ASN A 383 -25.19 9.18 -5.25
CA ASN A 383 -24.93 8.49 -3.98
C ASN A 383 -24.62 6.99 -4.17
N ALA A 384 -24.60 6.48 -5.41
CA ALA A 384 -24.80 5.06 -5.72
C ALA A 384 -23.65 4.09 -5.35
N ASN A 385 -22.60 4.56 -4.68
CA ASN A 385 -21.40 3.78 -4.39
C ASN A 385 -20.76 4.20 -3.05
N ARG A 386 -21.58 4.60 -2.07
CA ARG A 386 -21.10 4.89 -0.71
C ARG A 386 -20.91 3.60 0.06
N ILE A 387 -19.87 3.55 0.90
CA ILE A 387 -19.70 2.48 1.89
C ILE A 387 -20.25 2.97 3.23
N LEU A 388 -21.02 2.11 3.90
CA LEU A 388 -21.72 2.42 5.14
C LEU A 388 -20.75 2.89 6.23
N GLU A 389 -21.18 3.92 6.95
CA GLU A 389 -20.57 4.34 8.21
C GLU A 389 -20.95 3.36 9.31
N GLY A 390 -19.98 2.99 10.17
CA GLY A 390 -20.21 2.17 11.36
C GLY A 390 -20.16 0.65 11.16
N PRO A 391 -19.01 0.08 10.77
CA PRO A 391 -18.72 -1.29 11.22
C PRO A 391 -17.29 -1.46 11.79
N LEU A 392 -16.87 -0.58 12.71
CA LEU A 392 -15.63 -0.73 13.47
C LEU A 392 -15.67 -1.98 14.36
N CYS A 393 -14.53 -2.64 14.58
CA CYS A 393 -14.41 -3.59 15.68
C CYS A 393 -14.41 -2.86 17.04
N GLU A 394 -14.79 -3.57 18.11
CA GLU A 394 -14.96 -2.97 19.44
C GLU A 394 -13.70 -2.25 19.94
N GLU A 395 -12.54 -2.89 19.86
CA GLU A 395 -11.28 -2.36 20.40
C GLU A 395 -10.81 -1.12 19.62
N ALA A 396 -11.10 -1.06 18.32
CA ALA A 396 -10.84 0.10 17.47
C ALA A 396 -11.67 1.34 17.87
N MET A 397 -12.72 1.17 18.69
CA MET A 397 -13.55 2.26 19.18
C MET A 397 -12.99 2.88 20.47
N ALA A 398 -11.94 2.32 21.08
CA ALA A 398 -11.33 2.90 22.28
C ALA A 398 -10.79 4.31 22.00
N LYS A 399 -10.88 5.21 22.99
CA LYS A 399 -10.43 6.60 22.82
C LYS A 399 -8.91 6.68 22.75
N ASN A 400 -8.21 5.81 23.48
CA ASN A 400 -6.78 5.93 23.75
C ASN A 400 -5.88 5.09 22.84
N VAL A 401 -6.45 4.34 21.89
CA VAL A 401 -5.71 3.61 20.85
C VAL A 401 -5.57 4.45 19.58
N ILE A 402 -4.55 4.14 18.78
CA ILE A 402 -4.47 4.56 17.38
C ILE A 402 -5.19 3.51 16.54
N THR A 403 -6.33 3.89 15.98
CA THR A 403 -7.11 3.01 15.11
C THR A 403 -6.69 3.19 13.67
N VAL A 404 -6.40 2.08 12.98
CA VAL A 404 -5.84 2.11 11.63
C VAL A 404 -6.78 1.46 10.62
N GLY A 405 -7.24 2.27 9.66
CA GLY A 405 -7.95 1.77 8.47
C GLY A 405 -7.02 1.45 7.31
N SER A 406 -7.57 0.94 6.20
CA SER A 406 -6.80 0.49 5.04
C SER A 406 -7.11 1.34 3.81
N CYS A 407 -6.08 1.91 3.19
CA CYS A 407 -6.14 2.39 1.81
C CYS A 407 -5.55 1.35 0.87
N GLU A 408 -5.78 1.52 -0.43
CA GLU A 408 -5.19 0.64 -1.41
C GLU A 408 -3.66 0.81 -1.50
N SER A 409 -2.99 -0.24 -1.96
CA SER A 409 -1.59 -0.19 -2.41
C SER A 409 -1.51 0.17 -3.90
N GLN A 410 -0.29 0.31 -4.44
CA GLN A 410 -0.06 0.58 -5.87
C GLN A 410 0.44 -0.67 -6.61
N ARG A 411 -0.43 -1.66 -6.77
CA ARG A 411 -0.16 -2.98 -7.39
C ARG A 411 -1.29 -3.40 -8.34
N PRO A 412 -1.55 -2.60 -9.39
CA PRO A 412 -2.64 -2.89 -10.32
C PRO A 412 -2.42 -4.22 -11.02
N ARG A 413 -3.51 -4.88 -11.41
CA ARG A 413 -3.55 -6.24 -11.95
C ARG A 413 -2.56 -6.54 -13.05
N GLU A 414 -2.32 -5.55 -13.91
CA GLU A 414 -1.43 -5.64 -15.06
C GLU A 414 0.03 -5.93 -14.69
N LYS A 415 0.39 -5.69 -13.41
CA LYS A 415 1.74 -5.92 -12.87
C LYS A 415 1.90 -7.27 -12.15
N LEU A 416 0.82 -8.00 -11.90
CA LEU A 416 0.81 -9.26 -11.15
C LEU A 416 0.24 -10.44 -11.96
N SER A 417 -0.60 -10.19 -12.96
CA SER A 417 -1.26 -11.23 -13.76
C SER A 417 -0.28 -12.05 -14.59
N TRP A 418 -0.12 -13.33 -14.25
CA TRP A 418 0.70 -14.32 -14.97
C TRP A 418 -0.02 -14.94 -16.17
N ASN A 419 -1.35 -14.80 -16.25
CA ASN A 419 -2.18 -15.35 -17.32
C ASN A 419 -3.44 -14.49 -17.49
N ALA A 420 -3.78 -14.13 -18.74
CA ALA A 420 -4.98 -13.39 -19.13
C ALA A 420 -6.31 -14.03 -18.66
N SER A 421 -6.32 -15.30 -18.25
CA SER A 421 -7.50 -16.01 -17.74
C SER A 421 -7.75 -15.87 -16.23
N HIS A 422 -6.88 -15.18 -15.47
CA HIS A 422 -7.02 -14.98 -14.01
C HIS A 422 -7.25 -13.52 -13.59
N THR A 423 -7.49 -12.61 -14.54
CA THR A 423 -7.63 -11.16 -14.29
C THR A 423 -8.88 -10.77 -13.49
N ASN A 424 -9.80 -11.70 -13.24
CA ASN A 424 -11.07 -11.45 -12.55
C ASN A 424 -11.01 -11.67 -11.02
N TYR A 425 -9.92 -12.22 -10.48
CA TYR A 425 -9.75 -12.47 -9.04
C TYR A 425 -9.35 -11.21 -8.24
N GLU A 426 -9.09 -10.12 -8.95
CA GLU A 426 -8.31 -8.97 -8.47
C GLU A 426 -9.16 -7.69 -8.28
N THR A 427 -10.48 -7.83 -8.30
CA THR A 427 -11.43 -6.73 -8.07
C THR A 427 -12.16 -6.86 -6.73
N TRP A 428 -12.68 -5.76 -6.19
CA TRP A 428 -13.50 -5.82 -4.98
C TRP A 428 -14.77 -6.66 -5.17
N GLY A 429 -15.33 -6.71 -6.40
CA GLY A 429 -16.47 -7.56 -6.74
C GLY A 429 -16.19 -9.05 -6.59
N HIS A 430 -14.95 -9.46 -6.85
CA HIS A 430 -14.51 -10.83 -6.60
C HIS A 430 -14.19 -11.06 -5.12
N PHE A 431 -13.40 -10.15 -4.52
CA PHE A 431 -12.96 -10.25 -3.12
C PHE A 431 -14.14 -10.31 -2.13
N MET A 432 -15.18 -9.50 -2.37
CA MET A 432 -16.34 -9.38 -1.47
C MET A 432 -17.52 -10.30 -1.85
N GLY A 433 -17.40 -11.06 -2.94
CA GLY A 433 -18.42 -12.02 -3.37
C GLY A 433 -19.73 -11.40 -3.92
N PRO A 434 -20.79 -12.23 -4.08
CA PRO A 434 -21.92 -11.92 -4.96
C PRO A 434 -22.88 -10.82 -4.50
N VAL A 435 -22.82 -10.38 -3.24
CA VAL A 435 -23.73 -9.34 -2.70
C VAL A 435 -23.29 -7.93 -3.14
N VAL A 436 -21.98 -7.68 -3.23
CA VAL A 436 -21.41 -6.43 -3.76
C VAL A 436 -21.45 -6.41 -5.29
N SER A 437 -21.36 -7.57 -5.94
CA SER A 437 -21.15 -7.69 -7.39
C SER A 437 -22.36 -7.40 -8.29
N ARG A 438 -23.56 -7.19 -7.74
CA ARG A 438 -24.76 -6.91 -8.57
C ARG A 438 -25.21 -5.45 -8.56
N ASN A 439 -25.00 -4.72 -7.46
CA ASN A 439 -25.66 -3.42 -7.23
C ASN A 439 -24.72 -2.20 -7.17
N HIS A 440 -23.39 -2.41 -7.13
CA HIS A 440 -22.39 -1.34 -7.05
C HIS A 440 -21.26 -1.53 -8.09
N PRO A 441 -21.50 -1.24 -9.38
CA PRO A 441 -20.56 -1.54 -10.47
C PRO A 441 -19.23 -0.81 -10.31
N VAL A 442 -19.22 0.40 -9.73
CA VAL A 442 -17.99 1.19 -9.51
C VAL A 442 -17.06 0.50 -8.52
N ILE A 443 -17.58 0.05 -7.37
CA ILE A 443 -16.79 -0.68 -6.38
C ILE A 443 -16.45 -2.06 -6.93
N ARG A 444 -17.44 -2.77 -7.49
CA ARG A 444 -17.28 -4.13 -8.02
C ARG A 444 -16.14 -4.24 -9.03
N ASP A 445 -16.07 -3.32 -9.99
CA ASP A 445 -15.12 -3.39 -11.11
C ASP A 445 -13.78 -2.74 -10.77
N ASP A 446 -13.64 -2.17 -9.57
CA ASP A 446 -12.40 -1.54 -9.13
C ASP A 446 -11.37 -2.58 -8.67
N ASP A 447 -10.12 -2.33 -9.01
CA ASP A 447 -8.99 -3.18 -8.65
C ASP A 447 -8.71 -2.99 -7.16
N THR A 448 -8.36 -4.05 -6.43
CA THR A 448 -8.13 -3.92 -4.99
C THR A 448 -6.83 -3.19 -4.63
N ALA A 449 -5.95 -2.89 -5.59
CA ALA A 449 -4.68 -2.23 -5.33
C ALA A 449 -4.21 -1.32 -6.49
N ASN A 450 -5.01 -0.34 -6.94
CA ASN A 450 -4.63 0.52 -8.07
C ASN A 450 -4.41 2.01 -7.74
N ASP A 451 -4.92 2.51 -6.61
CA ASP A 451 -4.86 3.93 -6.26
C ASP A 451 -4.72 4.14 -4.74
N PRO A 452 -3.58 4.63 -4.22
CA PRO A 452 -3.37 4.78 -2.79
C PRO A 452 -4.18 5.94 -2.21
N GLU A 453 -4.79 6.78 -3.06
CA GLU A 453 -5.78 7.80 -2.68
C GLU A 453 -7.18 7.20 -2.47
N GLY A 454 -7.38 5.93 -2.82
CA GLY A 454 -8.59 5.15 -2.62
C GLY A 454 -8.60 4.40 -1.29
N LEU A 455 -9.72 4.46 -0.59
CA LEU A 455 -9.91 3.65 0.62
C LEU A 455 -10.29 2.23 0.22
N ALA A 456 -9.67 1.23 0.85
CA ALA A 456 -10.02 -0.16 0.60
C ALA A 456 -11.52 -0.38 0.88
N ALA A 457 -12.23 -1.06 -0.03
CA ALA A 457 -13.68 -1.17 0.07
C ALA A 457 -14.11 -1.85 1.39
N THR A 458 -13.36 -2.87 1.79
CA THR A 458 -13.58 -3.61 3.04
C THR A 458 -13.16 -2.87 4.31
N SER A 459 -12.39 -1.77 4.23
CA SER A 459 -11.97 -1.05 5.43
C SER A 459 -13.16 -0.58 6.24
N SER A 460 -13.24 -0.96 7.52
CA SER A 460 -14.25 -0.44 8.42
C SER A 460 -14.14 1.08 8.55
N ARG A 461 -15.30 1.72 8.72
CA ARG A 461 -15.49 3.17 8.77
C ARG A 461 -16.21 3.53 10.06
N GLY A 462 -15.84 4.64 10.68
CA GLY A 462 -16.60 5.20 11.79
C GLY A 462 -17.83 5.99 11.31
N PRO A 463 -18.34 6.90 12.15
CA PRO A 463 -17.97 7.04 13.56
C PRO A 463 -18.43 5.81 14.36
N PRO A 464 -17.92 5.58 15.58
CA PRO A 464 -18.55 4.65 16.52
C PRO A 464 -20.05 4.97 16.65
N PRO A 465 -20.95 3.95 16.66
CA PRO A 465 -22.40 4.17 16.70
C PRO A 465 -22.81 5.12 17.83
N GLY A 466 -23.71 6.06 17.52
CA GLY A 466 -24.21 7.04 18.49
C GLY A 466 -23.23 8.16 18.84
N THR A 467 -22.07 8.24 18.17
CA THR A 467 -21.05 9.28 18.41
C THR A 467 -20.68 10.02 17.12
N ARG A 468 -19.95 11.12 17.25
CA ARG A 468 -19.25 11.88 16.21
C ARG A 468 -17.73 11.74 16.32
N ARG A 469 -17.25 10.71 17.03
CA ARG A 469 -15.81 10.45 17.15
C ARG A 469 -15.22 10.04 15.81
N ILE A 470 -14.09 10.64 15.47
CA ILE A 470 -13.36 10.36 14.24
C ILE A 470 -12.56 9.07 14.45
N LYS A 471 -13.03 8.00 13.79
CA LYS A 471 -12.33 6.71 13.67
C LYS A 471 -12.50 6.18 12.24
N PRO A 472 -11.48 5.54 11.64
CA PRO A 472 -10.13 5.34 12.17
C PRO A 472 -9.39 6.67 12.41
N ASP A 473 -8.28 6.65 13.16
CA ASP A 473 -7.45 7.85 13.34
C ASP A 473 -6.68 8.18 12.05
N VAL A 474 -6.09 7.15 11.46
CA VAL A 474 -5.30 7.24 10.23
C VAL A 474 -5.54 6.00 9.37
N VAL A 475 -5.09 6.06 8.14
CA VAL A 475 -5.06 4.90 7.25
C VAL A 475 -3.67 4.69 6.67
N ALA A 476 -3.41 3.47 6.22
CA ALA A 476 -2.18 3.09 5.53
C ALA A 476 -2.48 2.03 4.47
N PRO A 477 -1.56 1.77 3.52
CA PRO A 477 -1.73 0.72 2.53
C PRO A 477 -1.99 -0.62 3.22
N GLY A 478 -3.12 -1.26 2.89
CA GLY A 478 -3.47 -2.57 3.46
C GLY A 478 -3.94 -3.58 2.43
N THR A 479 -3.88 -3.29 1.13
CA THR A 479 -4.26 -4.24 0.08
C THR A 479 -3.03 -4.79 -0.65
N ARG A 480 -3.03 -6.10 -0.93
CA ARG A 480 -1.92 -6.83 -1.57
C ARG A 480 -0.56 -6.48 -0.96
N ILE A 481 -0.46 -6.52 0.36
CA ILE A 481 0.80 -6.29 1.06
C ILE A 481 1.59 -7.60 1.04
N LEU A 482 2.73 -7.61 0.34
CA LEU A 482 3.68 -8.72 0.40
C LEU A 482 4.35 -8.69 1.77
N SER A 483 4.46 -9.80 2.49
CA SER A 483 5.20 -9.85 3.76
C SER A 483 5.65 -11.29 4.07
N ALA A 484 6.30 -11.49 5.22
CA ALA A 484 6.84 -12.77 5.65
C ALA A 484 5.74 -13.85 5.71
N GLN A 485 6.04 -15.01 5.15
CA GLN A 485 5.18 -16.19 5.23
C GLN A 485 5.67 -17.12 6.33
N SER A 486 4.75 -17.59 7.17
CA SER A 486 5.05 -18.66 8.12
C SER A 486 5.49 -19.91 7.36
N SER A 487 6.64 -20.45 7.72
CA SER A 487 7.14 -21.74 7.28
C SER A 487 6.39 -22.92 7.91
N HIS A 488 5.60 -22.66 8.96
CA HIS A 488 4.73 -23.65 9.60
C HIS A 488 3.25 -23.50 9.21
N LEU A 489 2.97 -22.77 8.13
CA LEU A 489 1.63 -22.57 7.59
C LEU A 489 0.93 -23.91 7.30
N LYS A 490 -0.23 -24.12 7.91
CA LYS A 490 -1.12 -25.28 7.73
C LYS A 490 -2.47 -24.77 7.22
N LEU A 491 -2.54 -24.48 5.93
CA LEU A 491 -3.82 -24.12 5.32
C LEU A 491 -4.75 -25.34 5.29
N PRO A 492 -6.00 -25.23 5.76
CA PRO A 492 -7.01 -26.23 5.41
C PRO A 492 -7.21 -26.26 3.89
N ALA A 493 -7.52 -27.43 3.33
CA ALA A 493 -7.93 -27.53 1.94
C ALA A 493 -9.20 -26.69 1.72
N GLY A 494 -9.09 -25.57 0.98
CA GLY A 494 -10.23 -24.71 0.61
C GLY A 494 -10.16 -23.24 1.03
N GLU A 495 -9.11 -22.77 1.72
CA GLU A 495 -8.94 -21.32 1.95
C GLU A 495 -8.35 -20.62 0.73
N VAL A 496 -9.18 -19.77 0.10
CA VAL A 496 -8.99 -19.11 -1.20
C VAL A 496 -7.96 -17.95 -1.16
N PHE A 497 -7.43 -17.57 0.01
CA PHE A 497 -6.55 -16.40 0.15
C PHE A 497 -5.30 -16.43 -0.75
N ARG A 498 -4.77 -17.63 -1.07
CA ARG A 498 -3.65 -17.78 -2.00
C ARG A 498 -3.99 -17.46 -3.45
N GLU A 499 -5.25 -17.62 -3.85
CA GLU A 499 -5.71 -17.38 -5.23
C GLU A 499 -6.19 -15.93 -5.42
N VAL A 500 -6.75 -15.29 -4.38
CA VAL A 500 -7.32 -13.93 -4.47
C VAL A 500 -6.27 -12.82 -4.34
N ASP A 501 -5.24 -12.97 -3.49
CA ASP A 501 -4.22 -11.94 -3.28
C ASP A 501 -2.98 -12.09 -4.19
N GLY A 502 -2.97 -13.13 -5.03
CA GLY A 502 -1.89 -13.45 -5.97
C GLY A 502 -0.79 -14.34 -5.39
N MET A 503 -0.21 -15.21 -6.24
CA MET A 503 0.94 -16.04 -5.86
C MET A 503 2.21 -15.19 -5.80
N SER A 504 2.88 -15.17 -4.64
CA SER A 504 4.17 -14.50 -4.44
C SER A 504 5.35 -15.17 -5.15
N HIS A 505 5.21 -16.42 -5.62
CA HIS A 505 6.27 -17.21 -6.27
C HIS A 505 7.54 -17.45 -5.40
N GLY A 506 7.42 -17.38 -4.06
CA GLY A 506 8.49 -17.81 -3.16
C GLY A 506 7.90 -18.37 -1.85
N PRO A 507 8.42 -19.50 -1.31
CA PRO A 507 7.83 -20.16 -0.13
C PRO A 507 7.99 -19.37 1.19
N LYS A 508 8.61 -18.18 1.14
CA LYS A 508 8.98 -17.34 2.28
C LYS A 508 8.19 -16.03 2.37
N TRP A 509 7.46 -15.66 1.32
CA TRP A 509 6.75 -14.38 1.26
C TRP A 509 5.35 -14.62 0.73
N TRP A 510 4.35 -13.85 1.13
CA TRP A 510 3.00 -13.95 0.58
C TRP A 510 2.25 -12.62 0.66
N PHE A 511 1.27 -12.46 -0.23
CA PHE A 511 0.39 -11.30 -0.25
C PHE A 511 -0.78 -11.51 0.71
N ALA A 512 -1.20 -10.44 1.38
CA ALA A 512 -2.42 -10.40 2.17
C ALA A 512 -3.09 -9.03 2.07
N THR A 513 -4.41 -9.01 2.21
CA THR A 513 -5.25 -7.80 2.15
C THR A 513 -6.10 -7.64 3.42
N GLY A 514 -6.07 -6.44 4.03
CA GLY A 514 -6.95 -6.04 5.13
C GLY A 514 -6.36 -4.93 6.01
N THR A 515 -7.18 -4.38 6.91
CA THR A 515 -6.70 -3.46 7.96
C THR A 515 -5.64 -4.11 8.86
N SER A 516 -5.62 -5.45 8.92
CA SER A 516 -4.59 -6.24 9.58
C SER A 516 -3.18 -6.01 9.05
N MET A 517 -3.03 -5.62 7.77
CA MET A 517 -1.72 -5.32 7.16
C MET A 517 -1.37 -3.83 7.29
N ALA A 518 -2.37 -2.94 7.23
CA ALA A 518 -2.18 -1.51 7.43
C ALA A 518 -1.71 -1.17 8.86
N THR A 519 -2.29 -1.81 9.88
CA THR A 519 -1.99 -1.55 11.30
C THR A 519 -0.51 -1.74 11.69
N PRO A 520 0.15 -2.88 11.38
CA PRO A 520 1.56 -3.09 11.73
C PRO A 520 2.50 -2.17 10.94
N LEU A 521 2.14 -1.78 9.71
CA LEU A 521 2.89 -0.76 8.97
C LEU A 521 2.91 0.57 9.75
N VAL A 522 1.77 1.01 10.26
CA VAL A 522 1.69 2.21 11.12
C VAL A 522 2.40 2.01 12.45
N ALA A 523 2.37 0.82 13.03
CA ALA A 523 3.12 0.51 14.26
C ALA A 523 4.64 0.65 14.03
N GLY A 524 5.13 0.22 12.86
CA GLY A 524 6.49 0.49 12.41
C GLY A 524 6.79 1.98 12.33
N CYS A 525 5.89 2.79 11.73
CA CYS A 525 6.03 4.24 11.72
C CYS A 525 6.09 4.84 13.14
N CYS A 526 5.27 4.36 14.09
CA CYS A 526 5.33 4.78 15.49
C CYS A 526 6.68 4.44 16.15
N ALA A 527 7.28 3.29 15.82
CA ALA A 527 8.61 2.91 16.31
C ALA A 527 9.69 3.83 15.75
N VAL A 528 9.59 4.17 14.46
CA VAL A 528 10.51 5.14 13.84
C VAL A 528 10.38 6.52 14.51
N ILE A 529 9.16 7.02 14.72
CA ILE A 529 8.90 8.31 15.41
C ILE A 529 9.48 8.29 16.83
N ARG A 530 9.21 7.23 17.60
CA ARG A 530 9.69 7.09 18.98
C ARG A 530 11.22 7.01 19.04
N GLY A 531 11.84 6.22 18.18
CA GLY A 531 13.29 6.11 18.08
C GLY A 531 13.93 7.45 17.72
N ALA A 532 13.38 8.15 16.71
CA ALA A 532 13.86 9.47 16.30
C ALA A 532 13.77 10.52 17.42
N LEU A 533 12.68 10.54 18.20
CA LEU A 533 12.55 11.42 19.37
C LEU A 533 13.67 11.20 20.39
N ARG A 534 14.08 9.95 20.60
CA ARG A 534 15.11 9.55 21.56
C ARG A 534 16.53 9.76 21.05
N SER A 535 16.78 9.57 19.76
CA SER A 535 18.13 9.59 19.18
C SER A 535 18.53 10.94 18.56
N THR A 536 17.58 11.77 18.14
CA THR A 536 17.88 13.02 17.43
C THR A 536 18.60 14.01 18.33
N LYS A 537 19.81 14.41 17.92
CA LYS A 537 20.65 15.36 18.66
C LYS A 537 19.91 16.69 18.87
N GLY A 538 19.89 17.16 20.12
CA GLY A 538 19.18 18.39 20.51
C GLY A 538 17.69 18.19 20.81
N ARG A 539 17.13 17.00 20.56
CA ARG A 539 15.82 16.56 21.06
C ARG A 539 15.99 15.62 22.25
N ASN A 540 16.73 14.51 22.08
CA ASN A 540 17.06 13.50 23.11
C ASN A 540 15.93 13.22 24.11
N TYR A 541 14.70 13.06 23.61
CA TYR A 541 13.51 12.97 24.44
C TYR A 541 13.29 11.52 24.88
N ALA A 542 13.81 11.15 26.05
CA ALA A 542 13.93 9.76 26.49
C ALA A 542 12.60 9.02 26.69
N GLN A 543 11.53 9.73 27.10
CA GLN A 543 10.24 9.12 27.44
C GLN A 543 9.06 9.83 26.72
N PRO A 544 8.90 9.67 25.40
CA PRO A 544 7.72 10.11 24.66
C PRO A 544 6.44 9.51 25.25
N SER A 545 5.42 10.35 25.45
CA SER A 545 4.05 9.85 25.70
C SER A 545 3.44 9.24 24.43
N ALA A 546 2.47 8.35 24.60
CA ALA A 546 1.67 7.81 23.51
C ALA A 546 0.85 8.92 22.82
N ALA A 547 0.39 9.92 23.57
CA ALA A 547 -0.28 11.10 23.04
C ALA A 547 0.63 11.89 22.09
N LEU A 548 1.92 12.05 22.41
CA LEU A 548 2.89 12.70 21.53
C LEU A 548 3.10 11.93 20.23
N ILE A 549 3.29 10.61 20.32
CA ILE A 549 3.46 9.76 19.13
C ILE A 549 2.22 9.85 18.23
N ARG A 550 1.01 9.81 18.81
CA ARG A 550 -0.26 9.98 18.09
C ARG A 550 -0.39 11.36 17.45
N ALA A 551 -0.07 12.44 18.17
CA ALA A 551 -0.14 13.82 17.66
C ALA A 551 0.79 14.03 16.46
N ILE A 552 2.05 13.56 16.55
CA ILE A 552 3.04 13.66 15.48
C ILE A 552 2.60 12.86 14.24
N LEU A 553 2.16 11.60 14.43
CA LEU A 553 1.68 10.74 13.36
C LEU A 553 0.50 11.38 12.61
N ILE A 554 -0.51 11.87 13.35
CA ILE A 554 -1.71 12.50 12.79
C ILE A 554 -1.39 13.84 12.11
N ASN A 555 -0.48 14.64 12.68
CA ASN A 555 -0.06 15.88 12.03
C ASN A 555 0.68 15.60 10.70
N GLY A 556 1.53 14.57 10.68
CA GLY A 556 2.22 14.15 9.46
C GLY A 556 1.31 13.63 8.36
N ALA A 557 0.19 12.99 8.72
CA ALA A 557 -0.76 12.38 7.78
C ALA A 557 -1.27 13.35 6.70
N VAL A 558 -1.55 12.81 5.52
CA VAL A 558 -1.99 13.53 4.32
C VAL A 558 -3.44 13.17 3.98
N ARG A 559 -4.22 14.18 3.57
CA ARG A 559 -5.61 14.01 3.15
C ARG A 559 -5.65 13.11 1.91
N MET A 560 -6.48 12.07 1.95
CA MET A 560 -6.75 11.27 0.76
C MET A 560 -7.72 11.99 -0.18
N LYS A 561 -7.42 11.93 -1.48
CA LYS A 561 -8.14 12.59 -2.58
C LYS A 561 -9.31 11.76 -3.12
N GLY A 562 -9.35 10.46 -2.83
CA GLY A 562 -10.41 9.53 -3.22
C GLY A 562 -10.23 9.00 -4.65
N GLN A 563 -10.74 7.80 -4.93
CA GLN A 563 -10.45 7.05 -6.16
C GLN A 563 -11.56 7.07 -7.23
N TYR A 564 -12.79 7.44 -6.87
CA TYR A 564 -13.95 7.32 -7.79
C TYR A 564 -14.21 8.53 -8.71
N LYS A 565 -13.23 9.42 -8.87
CA LYS A 565 -13.36 10.64 -9.70
C LYS A 565 -13.66 10.33 -11.17
N ARG A 566 -13.11 9.22 -11.70
CA ARG A 566 -13.36 8.73 -13.08
C ARG A 566 -14.83 8.41 -13.35
N PHE A 567 -15.63 8.20 -12.30
CA PHE A 567 -17.06 7.92 -12.39
C PHE A 567 -17.93 9.14 -12.04
N ASN A 568 -17.35 10.34 -12.05
CA ASN A 568 -18.01 11.60 -11.66
C ASN A 568 -18.52 11.59 -10.21
N ILE A 569 -17.99 10.70 -9.37
CA ILE A 569 -18.19 10.71 -7.92
C ILE A 569 -17.15 11.66 -7.36
N LYS A 570 -17.63 12.82 -6.89
CA LYS A 570 -16.75 13.90 -6.45
C LYS A 570 -16.14 13.62 -5.07
N ASP A 571 -16.87 12.92 -4.20
CA ASP A 571 -16.53 12.85 -2.78
C ASP A 571 -16.69 11.44 -2.19
N GLU A 572 -15.64 10.59 -2.29
CA GLU A 572 -15.56 9.32 -1.53
C GLU A 572 -15.65 9.55 -0.01
N PHE A 573 -15.27 10.76 0.43
CA PHE A 573 -15.11 11.14 1.84
C PHE A 573 -16.10 12.22 2.31
N GLY A 574 -17.12 12.55 1.50
CA GLY A 574 -18.10 13.60 1.79
C GLY A 574 -17.61 15.04 1.59
N PRO A 575 -18.50 16.04 1.75
CA PRO A 575 -18.33 17.42 1.26
C PRO A 575 -17.39 18.32 2.09
N VAL A 576 -16.60 17.76 3.02
CA VAL A 576 -15.75 18.58 3.90
C VAL A 576 -14.32 18.59 3.36
N GLU A 577 -14.02 19.62 2.57
CA GLU A 577 -12.76 19.72 1.81
C GLU A 577 -11.49 19.81 2.68
N ASP A 578 -11.58 20.03 4.01
CA ASP A 578 -10.39 20.18 4.87
C ASP A 578 -10.52 19.68 6.32
N ALA A 579 -11.58 18.94 6.67
CA ALA A 579 -11.74 18.36 8.01
C ALA A 579 -11.43 16.85 8.03
N PRO A 580 -11.04 16.30 9.20
CA PRO A 580 -11.03 14.85 9.41
C PRO A 580 -12.42 14.26 9.16
N ASN A 581 -12.47 13.00 8.75
CA ASN A 581 -13.73 12.33 8.41
C ASN A 581 -13.75 10.88 8.94
N PRO A 582 -14.93 10.28 9.12
CA PRO A 582 -15.05 8.92 9.65
C PRO A 582 -14.60 7.80 8.70
N HIS A 583 -14.09 8.12 7.51
CA HIS A 583 -13.62 7.11 6.55
C HIS A 583 -12.10 6.97 6.59
N SER A 584 -11.38 8.06 6.34
CA SER A 584 -9.90 8.09 6.32
C SER A 584 -9.30 8.65 7.61
N GLY A 585 -10.13 9.02 8.59
CA GLY A 585 -9.68 9.72 9.79
C GLY A 585 -9.06 11.08 9.46
N PHE A 586 -7.87 11.30 10.03
CA PHE A 586 -7.02 12.44 9.76
C PHE A 586 -6.15 12.27 8.49
N GLY A 587 -6.26 11.15 7.79
CA GLY A 587 -5.63 10.90 6.50
C GLY A 587 -4.68 9.70 6.47
N ARG A 588 -4.02 9.52 5.33
CA ARG A 588 -3.02 8.48 5.10
C ARG A 588 -1.71 8.86 5.79
N VAL A 589 -1.07 7.92 6.48
CA VAL A 589 0.22 8.16 7.13
C VAL A 589 1.27 8.63 6.13
N ASN A 590 2.02 9.66 6.53
CA ASN A 590 3.21 10.14 5.84
C ASN A 590 4.31 10.34 6.90
N LEU A 591 5.29 9.44 6.90
CA LEU A 591 6.31 9.35 7.94
C LEU A 591 7.32 10.49 7.83
N ASP A 592 7.71 10.91 6.63
CA ASP A 592 8.56 12.10 6.44
C ASP A 592 7.96 13.35 7.09
N ASN A 593 6.71 13.66 6.78
CA ASN A 593 5.99 14.78 7.36
C ASN A 593 5.91 14.67 8.89
N SER A 594 5.81 13.44 9.41
CA SER A 594 5.81 13.17 10.85
C SER A 594 7.20 13.46 11.45
N LEU A 595 8.27 12.99 10.82
CA LEU A 595 9.64 13.17 11.28
C LEU A 595 10.14 14.61 11.20
N LEU A 596 9.57 15.46 10.32
CA LEU A 596 9.86 16.90 10.28
C LEU A 596 9.63 17.59 11.63
N HIS A 597 8.71 17.12 12.48
CA HIS A 597 8.50 17.67 13.82
C HIS A 597 9.72 17.46 14.74
N ILE A 598 10.55 16.47 14.44
CA ILE A 598 11.65 16.01 15.27
C ILE A 598 12.97 16.56 14.74
N VAL A 599 13.22 16.39 13.44
CA VAL A 599 14.51 16.74 12.80
C VAL A 599 14.63 18.23 12.47
N SER A 600 13.51 18.95 12.38
CA SER A 600 13.55 20.40 12.16
C SER A 600 14.11 21.12 13.38
N ARG A 601 14.86 22.19 13.14
CA ARG A 601 15.37 23.07 14.20
C ARG A 601 14.21 23.58 15.07
N PRO A 602 14.26 23.41 16.40
CA PRO A 602 13.22 23.91 17.30
C PRO A 602 12.94 25.40 17.08
N GLY A 603 11.66 25.78 17.06
CA GLY A 603 11.24 27.16 16.81
C GLY A 603 11.41 27.68 15.37
N SER A 604 11.82 26.85 14.41
CA SER A 604 11.92 27.25 12.99
C SER A 604 10.57 27.52 12.31
N GLY A 605 9.47 27.04 12.90
CA GLY A 605 8.14 27.07 12.29
C GLY A 605 7.86 25.91 11.33
N ILE A 606 8.90 25.25 10.80
CA ILE A 606 8.77 24.14 9.85
C ILE A 606 8.09 22.94 10.51
N GLY A 607 8.53 22.53 11.71
CA GLY A 607 7.94 21.44 12.48
C GLY A 607 8.45 21.42 13.91
N ASP A 608 7.54 21.29 14.89
CA ASP A 608 7.90 21.18 16.31
C ASP A 608 6.74 20.58 17.15
N PHE A 609 6.97 20.33 18.43
CA PHE A 609 6.01 19.67 19.32
C PHE A 609 6.12 20.13 20.80
N ARG A 610 5.10 19.80 21.59
CA ARG A 610 5.09 19.83 23.06
C ARG A 610 4.48 18.54 23.61
N ASP A 611 5.07 18.00 24.67
CA ASP A 611 4.55 16.87 25.43
C ASP A 611 4.40 17.32 26.89
N VAL A 612 3.18 17.74 27.25
CA VAL A 612 2.85 18.41 28.52
C VAL A 612 2.36 17.37 29.51
N LYS A 613 3.14 17.16 30.58
CA LYS A 613 2.91 16.11 31.59
C LYS A 613 3.38 16.54 32.98
N GLY A 614 3.15 15.68 33.97
CA GLY A 614 3.56 15.93 35.36
C GLY A 614 2.87 17.16 35.93
N THR A 615 3.61 18.04 36.61
CA THR A 615 3.07 19.25 37.24
C THR A 615 2.56 20.31 36.25
N SER A 616 2.90 20.18 34.96
CA SER A 616 2.39 21.08 33.90
C SER A 616 1.09 20.58 33.26
N ALA A 617 0.67 19.35 33.57
CA ALA A 617 -0.62 18.83 33.12
C ALA A 617 -1.78 19.60 33.76
N ILE A 618 -2.94 19.61 33.09
CA ILE A 618 -4.09 20.41 33.53
C ILE A 618 -4.71 19.71 34.76
N PRO A 619 -4.77 20.36 35.94
CA PRO A 619 -5.34 19.72 37.13
C PRO A 619 -6.85 19.51 36.98
N THR A 620 -7.43 18.69 37.86
CA THR A 620 -8.89 18.53 37.96
C THR A 620 -9.56 19.89 38.14
N HIS A 621 -10.59 20.15 37.35
CA HIS A 621 -11.29 21.44 37.22
C HIS A 621 -10.41 22.64 36.83
N GLY A 622 -9.19 22.40 36.34
CA GLY A 622 -8.30 23.44 35.83
C GLY A 622 -8.93 24.18 34.66
N LYS A 623 -8.80 25.51 34.65
CA LYS A 623 -9.33 26.39 33.59
C LYS A 623 -8.26 27.25 32.91
N ASN A 624 -7.01 27.16 33.38
CA ASN A 624 -5.93 27.96 32.83
C ASN A 624 -5.54 27.43 31.44
N PRO A 625 -5.53 28.28 30.40
CA PRO A 625 -5.09 27.86 29.07
C PRO A 625 -3.59 27.60 29.05
N TYR A 626 -3.15 26.75 28.11
CA TYR A 626 -1.76 26.56 27.76
C TYR A 626 -1.49 27.12 26.37
N ASP A 627 -0.65 28.15 26.29
CA ASP A 627 -0.35 28.86 25.04
C ASP A 627 1.07 28.55 24.54
N VAL A 628 1.19 28.34 23.23
CA VAL A 628 2.45 28.20 22.50
C VAL A 628 2.45 29.18 21.33
N THR A 629 3.50 30.00 21.22
CA THR A 629 3.68 30.87 20.07
C THR A 629 4.45 30.14 18.97
N VAL A 630 3.92 30.16 17.75
CA VAL A 630 4.54 29.60 16.54
C VAL A 630 4.83 30.73 15.57
N LYS A 631 6.08 30.81 15.12
CA LYS A 631 6.48 31.74 14.05
C LYS A 631 6.25 31.09 12.70
N VAL A 632 5.29 31.61 11.93
CA VAL A 632 5.11 31.28 10.51
C VAL A 632 6.14 32.10 9.71
N PRO A 633 6.99 31.46 8.89
CA PRO A 633 8.00 32.16 8.09
C PRO A 633 7.37 32.94 6.92
N THR A 634 8.15 33.80 6.29
CA THR A 634 7.79 34.43 5.01
C THR A 634 7.62 33.34 3.94
N SER A 635 6.53 33.40 3.17
CA SER A 635 6.31 32.50 2.04
C SER A 635 7.24 32.84 0.87
N ALA A 636 7.64 31.83 0.10
CA ALA A 636 8.29 32.07 -1.19
C ALA A 636 7.35 32.84 -2.14
N ALA A 637 7.90 33.58 -3.11
CA ALA A 637 7.11 34.36 -4.04
C ALA A 637 6.12 33.47 -4.81
N GLY A 638 4.83 33.81 -4.77
CA GLY A 638 3.77 33.05 -5.42
C GLY A 638 3.31 31.78 -4.70
N LYS A 639 3.85 31.48 -3.51
CA LYS A 639 3.48 30.31 -2.70
C LYS A 639 2.62 30.70 -1.50
N SER A 640 1.65 29.85 -1.17
CA SER A 640 0.79 29.98 0.02
C SER A 640 1.22 28.97 1.07
N LEU A 641 1.35 29.39 2.33
CA LEU A 641 1.68 28.49 3.44
C LEU A 641 0.42 27.94 4.12
N THR A 642 0.53 26.73 4.66
CA THR A 642 -0.47 26.10 5.53
C THR A 642 0.14 25.82 6.90
N LEU A 643 -0.54 26.26 7.97
CA LEU A 643 -0.23 25.87 9.35
C LEU A 643 -1.15 24.70 9.75
N LYS A 644 -0.55 23.55 10.09
CA LYS A 644 -1.28 22.39 10.62
C LYS A 644 -0.88 22.14 12.07
N VAL A 645 -1.87 22.07 12.97
CA VAL A 645 -1.70 21.86 14.41
C VAL A 645 -2.58 20.70 14.85
N THR A 646 -2.02 19.76 15.61
CA THR A 646 -2.73 18.61 16.17
C THR A 646 -2.53 18.60 17.69
N LEU A 647 -3.64 18.52 18.43
CA LEU A 647 -3.71 18.25 19.86
C LEU A 647 -4.17 16.79 20.06
N ALA A 648 -3.55 16.05 20.96
CA ALA A 648 -4.00 14.71 21.36
C ALA A 648 -3.79 14.48 22.85
N TRP A 649 -4.67 13.70 23.47
CA TRP A 649 -4.53 13.27 24.87
C TRP A 649 -5.08 11.87 25.14
N THR A 650 -4.52 11.21 26.14
CA THR A 650 -5.06 9.97 26.71
C THR A 650 -6.17 10.35 27.69
N ASP A 651 -7.42 10.15 27.31
CA ASP A 651 -8.61 10.54 28.07
C ASP A 651 -8.98 9.51 29.15
N TYR A 652 -9.72 9.94 30.17
CA TYR A 652 -10.20 9.06 31.23
C TYR A 652 -11.19 7.99 30.67
N PRO A 653 -11.19 6.75 31.17
CA PRO A 653 -12.00 5.66 30.62
C PRO A 653 -13.52 5.87 30.78
N ALA A 654 -14.21 6.01 29.64
CA ALA A 654 -15.66 6.01 29.51
C ALA A 654 -16.04 6.01 28.02
N GLU A 655 -17.29 5.69 27.71
CA GLU A 655 -17.82 5.70 26.34
C GLU A 655 -17.71 7.07 25.67
N THR A 656 -18.04 8.14 26.40
CA THR A 656 -17.95 9.51 25.93
C THR A 656 -16.67 10.20 26.41
N LEU A 657 -16.34 11.34 25.80
CA LEU A 657 -15.23 12.20 26.24
C LEU A 657 -15.43 12.63 27.70
N GLN A 658 -14.37 12.53 28.51
CA GLN A 658 -14.43 12.84 29.95
C GLN A 658 -13.69 14.12 30.30
N ASN A 659 -12.49 14.31 29.74
CA ASN A 659 -11.74 15.55 29.83
C ASN A 659 -11.77 16.26 28.47
N ASP A 660 -12.50 17.36 28.39
CA ASP A 660 -12.70 18.20 27.21
C ASP A 660 -11.64 19.32 27.15
N LEU A 661 -10.70 19.16 26.22
CA LEU A 661 -9.68 20.14 25.88
C LEU A 661 -9.92 20.64 24.46
N ASN A 662 -9.76 21.94 24.23
CA ASN A 662 -10.02 22.56 22.94
C ASN A 662 -8.76 23.16 22.35
N LEU A 663 -8.53 22.90 21.07
CA LEU A 663 -7.49 23.51 20.26
C LEU A 663 -8.03 24.79 19.61
N ILE A 664 -7.41 25.91 19.93
CA ILE A 664 -7.70 27.21 19.35
C ILE A 664 -6.40 27.76 18.74
N VAL A 665 -6.43 28.13 17.47
CA VAL A 665 -5.31 28.76 16.77
C VAL A 665 -5.70 30.17 16.38
N GLN A 666 -4.95 31.16 16.87
CA GLN A 666 -5.18 32.58 16.67
C GLN A 666 -4.05 33.17 15.81
N GLY A 667 -4.41 33.96 14.78
CA GLY A 667 -3.43 34.64 13.94
C GLY A 667 -2.78 35.89 14.56
N PRO A 668 -1.78 36.48 13.88
CA PRO A 668 -0.99 37.59 14.40
C PRO A 668 -1.84 38.80 14.78
N GLY A 669 -1.54 39.43 15.91
CA GLY A 669 -2.25 40.62 16.38
C GLY A 669 -3.74 40.42 16.69
N GLY A 670 -4.20 39.17 16.82
CA GLY A 670 -5.62 38.84 17.03
C GLY A 670 -6.43 38.66 15.74
N ALA A 671 -5.78 38.61 14.57
CA ALA A 671 -6.45 38.41 13.30
C ALA A 671 -6.84 36.93 13.09
N GLY A 672 -8.14 36.65 12.97
CA GLY A 672 -8.68 35.33 12.61
C GLY A 672 -8.49 34.24 13.66
N VAL A 673 -9.45 33.32 13.75
CA VAL A 673 -9.39 32.17 14.67
C VAL A 673 -9.81 30.91 13.94
N ARG A 674 -9.18 29.79 14.29
CA ARG A 674 -9.58 28.44 13.89
C ARG A 674 -9.66 27.53 15.10
N HIS A 675 -10.66 26.66 15.11
CA HIS A 675 -10.90 25.70 16.19
C HIS A 675 -10.67 24.27 15.69
N GLY A 676 -10.23 23.38 16.58
CA GLY A 676 -9.98 21.99 16.27
C GLY A 676 -11.19 21.30 15.66
N ASN A 677 -10.96 20.56 14.57
CA ASN A 677 -11.95 19.76 13.84
C ASN A 677 -13.14 20.55 13.24
N MET A 678 -13.08 21.88 13.19
CA MET A 678 -14.19 22.72 12.71
C MET A 678 -14.01 23.24 11.28
N GLY A 679 -12.86 22.99 10.64
CA GLY A 679 -12.51 23.64 9.38
C GLY A 679 -12.54 25.17 9.54
N ASP A 680 -13.34 25.86 8.74
CA ASP A 680 -13.56 27.32 8.87
C ASP A 680 -14.69 27.70 9.84
N GLY A 681 -15.34 26.72 10.46
CA GLY A 681 -16.40 26.92 11.45
C GLY A 681 -15.92 27.48 12.78
N THR A 682 -16.85 28.06 13.55
CA THR A 682 -16.59 28.69 14.86
C THR A 682 -17.00 27.82 16.06
N GLY A 683 -17.51 26.62 15.82
CA GLY A 683 -17.89 25.65 16.86
C GLY A 683 -16.69 25.14 17.66
N LEU A 684 -16.94 24.23 18.59
CA LEU A 684 -15.90 23.58 19.39
C LEU A 684 -16.16 22.08 19.41
N ASP A 685 -15.11 21.28 19.34
CA ASP A 685 -15.24 19.82 19.41
C ASP A 685 -15.56 19.45 20.88
N ARG A 686 -16.38 18.42 21.04
CA ARG A 686 -16.90 17.97 22.33
C ARG A 686 -16.85 16.47 22.49
N GLU A 687 -16.34 15.74 21.49
CA GLU A 687 -16.41 14.29 21.44
C GLU A 687 -15.05 13.64 21.18
N ASN A 688 -14.13 14.34 20.53
CA ASN A 688 -12.83 13.79 20.16
C ASN A 688 -11.74 14.14 21.17
N ASN A 689 -10.90 13.15 21.51
CA ASN A 689 -9.66 13.36 22.26
C ASN A 689 -8.44 13.64 21.36
N VAL A 690 -8.72 14.00 20.10
CA VAL A 690 -7.77 14.51 19.12
C VAL A 690 -8.45 15.65 18.37
N GLU A 691 -7.80 16.80 18.35
CA GLU A 691 -8.27 17.98 17.64
C GLU A 691 -7.21 18.47 16.65
N GLN A 692 -7.63 18.84 15.45
CA GLN A 692 -6.74 19.36 14.42
C GLN A 692 -7.24 20.66 13.80
N VAL A 693 -6.33 21.62 13.66
CA VAL A 693 -6.51 22.80 12.82
C VAL A 693 -5.60 22.67 11.60
N LYS A 694 -6.15 22.87 10.40
CA LYS A 694 -5.41 23.02 9.16
C LYS A 694 -5.79 24.37 8.54
N TRP A 695 -4.93 25.37 8.73
CA TRP A 695 -5.18 26.75 8.29
C TRP A 695 -4.35 27.05 7.04
N LYS A 696 -5.01 27.09 5.88
CA LYS A 696 -4.42 27.45 4.58
C LYS A 696 -4.30 28.97 4.43
N GLY A 697 -3.33 29.44 3.63
CA GLY A 697 -3.18 30.88 3.33
C GLY A 697 -2.68 31.71 4.50
N VAL A 698 -1.98 31.07 5.46
CA VAL A 698 -1.41 31.78 6.60
C VAL A 698 -0.31 32.74 6.14
N GLN A 699 -0.29 33.92 6.76
CA GLN A 699 0.69 34.96 6.48
C GLN A 699 1.89 34.83 7.42
N GLU A 700 2.99 35.49 7.09
CA GLU A 700 4.11 35.60 8.02
C GLU A 700 3.65 36.22 9.35
N GLY A 701 4.10 35.66 10.46
CA GLY A 701 3.88 36.24 11.78
C GLY A 701 3.81 35.22 12.91
N ASN A 702 3.51 35.73 14.10
CA ASN A 702 3.38 34.90 15.30
C ASN A 702 1.92 34.49 15.49
N TYR A 703 1.67 33.18 15.40
CA TYR A 703 0.39 32.56 15.70
C TYR A 703 0.43 32.03 17.14
N THR A 704 -0.71 32.08 17.83
CA THR A 704 -0.86 31.48 19.16
C THR A 704 -1.67 30.19 19.03
N ILE A 705 -1.04 29.07 19.38
CA ILE A 705 -1.72 27.80 19.63
C ILE A 705 -2.12 27.79 21.09
N ARG A 706 -3.41 27.65 21.36
CA ARG A 706 -3.99 27.60 22.70
C ARG A 706 -4.69 26.27 22.93
N VAL A 707 -4.32 25.60 24.01
CA VAL A 707 -5.10 24.48 24.57
C VAL A 707 -5.95 25.05 25.69
N MET A 708 -7.26 25.09 25.48
CA MET A 708 -8.24 25.60 26.43
C MET A 708 -8.95 24.44 27.12
N PRO A 709 -8.74 24.22 28.43
CA PRO A 709 -9.53 23.25 29.16
C PRO A 709 -10.97 23.75 29.32
N TYR A 710 -11.92 23.07 28.69
CA TYR A 710 -13.34 23.38 28.83
C TYR A 710 -13.91 22.67 30.05
N ASP A 711 -13.69 21.36 30.16
CA ASP A 711 -14.11 20.59 31.34
C ASP A 711 -13.17 19.42 31.62
N VAL A 712 -12.47 19.45 32.76
CA VAL A 712 -11.51 18.40 33.17
C VAL A 712 -12.00 17.79 34.48
N GLN A 713 -12.71 16.67 34.40
CA GLN A 713 -13.30 15.99 35.55
C GLN A 713 -12.31 15.06 36.26
N PHE A 714 -11.34 14.50 35.52
CA PHE A 714 -10.39 13.50 36.02
C PHE A 714 -8.96 13.90 35.69
N GLY A 715 -8.42 14.86 36.45
CA GLY A 715 -7.05 15.34 36.29
C GLY A 715 -6.02 14.66 37.23
N PRO A 716 -4.73 15.03 37.09
CA PRO A 716 -4.23 15.91 36.05
C PRO A 716 -4.34 15.26 34.65
N GLN A 717 -4.66 16.04 33.63
CA GLN A 717 -4.77 15.61 32.22
C GLN A 717 -3.54 16.10 31.43
N PRO A 718 -2.59 15.19 31.13
CA PRO A 718 -1.50 15.44 30.18
C PRO A 718 -2.03 15.55 28.76
N PHE A 719 -1.29 16.22 27.87
CA PHE A 719 -1.63 16.32 26.45
C PHE A 719 -0.37 16.57 25.63
N ALA A 720 -0.48 16.35 24.32
CA ALA A 720 0.59 16.64 23.38
C ALA A 720 0.10 17.54 22.23
N LEU A 721 0.99 18.40 21.75
CA LEU A 721 0.83 19.24 20.57
C LEU A 721 1.90 18.87 19.55
N ALA A 722 1.51 18.80 18.28
CA ALA A 722 2.43 18.76 17.15
C ALA A 722 1.98 19.79 16.11
N TRP A 723 2.91 20.57 15.57
CA TRP A 723 2.59 21.52 14.52
C TRP A 723 3.67 21.60 13.45
N ARG A 724 3.25 21.98 12.23
CA ARG A 724 4.13 22.21 11.10
C ARG A 724 3.59 23.30 10.17
N VAL A 725 4.50 23.95 9.46
CA VAL A 725 4.19 24.89 8.37
C VAL A 725 4.81 24.36 7.09
N TYR A 726 4.03 24.32 6.02
CA TYR A 726 4.44 23.80 4.70
C TYR A 726 3.77 24.56 3.58
N GLU A 727 4.30 24.47 2.35
CA GLU A 727 3.66 25.07 1.18
C GLU A 727 2.39 24.29 0.83
N SER A 728 1.32 25.01 0.48
CA SER A 728 -0.01 24.43 0.28
C SER A 728 -0.08 23.50 -0.93
N ASP A 729 0.88 23.60 -1.86
CA ASP A 729 0.99 22.79 -3.07
C ASP A 729 1.79 21.49 -2.87
N ASP A 730 2.45 21.30 -1.72
CA ASP A 730 3.38 20.19 -1.47
C ASP A 730 2.68 18.85 -1.12
N LEU A 731 1.37 18.70 -1.33
CA LEU A 731 0.57 17.51 -0.93
C LEU A 731 -0.24 16.81 -2.04
#